data_AF-C7XFJ5-F1
#
_entry.id   AF-C7XFJ5-F1
#
_cell.length_a   1.000
_cell.length_b   1.000
_cell.length_c   1.000
_cell.angle_alpha   90.00
_cell.angle_beta   90.00
_cell.angle_gamma   90.00
#
_symmetry.space_group_name_H-M   'P 1'
#
loop_
_entity.id
_entity.type
_entity.pdbx_description
1 polymer ?
#
loop_
_entity_poly.entity_id
_entity_poly.type
_entity_poly.pdbx_seq_one_letter_code
_entity_poly.pdbx_strand_id
1 'polypeptide(L)'
;MKKQYSKFLRILITSILYIGYFSISSSLAQISEGGLPPSFQFAGSLRSEKLAEQVPVNFSVEDLKTVDAWRVSQGAPLRVAKSIPTSFDIADSGDWISLPDGSQVWQLHLQAKGAIALILYYSDFYIPKGARLYLYNAAKTQVLGAYTHRTHPENGPFATQAVAGDEVILEYVPAPSGETPRLRIREVGYGYNHLEAIMPEVQEAPGAGFSEACEVNINCEEGADWQEQKKGVIQMIQYIRNKEGEGGSYICTASLVNNTARDKKPYVLSAFHCSQDMLGEQTVTPEELAVWLFYFHQEHVGCDNESPIYPIKTMVGCTRKASTPVENGSDGLLLLLNDEIPDDYNVFFNGWDRSNMLSLSGVGIHHPSGDYMKISTYGNYPTESITWRNSDVGKTGATNAHWNATFDATLNGHGVTEGGSSGSPLFNSKGLIIGTLSGGSSSCELPEGLNLYGKLYYHWNKYSDNDTARMDVWLDPLGTGVTSLQGMTQDGKTIGNEYESPTDLKYKQISTGEIQLTWNAPVLEKIAGWGSQDRYQQFGLGGDPFYFAQKWDTKDLQPVHKKTIRKVNFYPQEGVTYGVYIKQGNREYEESFTQLKSGKINSVTLKTPFVIDAKQDLLVAIHVISYANNTYPACSDEGPAVDGKGNLYSLDGKKWETFSDDELDANVVLSIVISAEEGEFPSSSVFSTSTFSEKPQPMRTGRLSFRKLAIASDAQEAELITAFPELTGYKVYQDTRELTTLPVSQRNYTVKNLATSTPLLQVTALYGTDESAPATVIPETSVGNELKPTDEEVDIQPRIFSNEVQIQNYQQLKSLEIYRADGKLIRSVPQPGSSLSTGDFATGMYIFRLTTEKGSQTVQGIKK
;
A
#
# COMPACT_ATOMS: atom_id res chain seq x y z
N MET A 1 35.60 -35.17 -45.97
CA MET A 1 34.82 -34.32 -45.04
C MET A 1 34.75 -34.88 -43.60
N LYS A 2 35.85 -35.42 -43.04
CA LYS A 2 35.88 -35.98 -41.67
C LYS A 2 36.91 -35.33 -40.73
N LYS A 3 37.63 -34.29 -41.19
CA LYS A 3 38.61 -33.55 -40.37
C LYS A 3 38.17 -32.13 -39.95
N GLN A 4 37.02 -31.66 -40.43
CA GLN A 4 36.50 -30.31 -40.12
C GLN A 4 35.46 -30.30 -38.99
N TYR A 5 34.78 -31.44 -38.75
CA TYR A 5 33.84 -31.62 -37.64
C TYR A 5 34.50 -31.79 -36.26
N SER A 6 35.76 -32.25 -36.21
CA SER A 6 36.49 -32.45 -34.95
C SER A 6 36.99 -31.15 -34.30
N LYS A 7 37.15 -30.07 -35.09
CA LYS A 7 37.55 -28.76 -34.55
C LYS A 7 36.35 -27.94 -34.06
N PHE A 8 35.19 -28.03 -34.74
CA PHE A 8 33.97 -27.36 -34.30
C PHE A 8 33.37 -27.98 -33.02
N LEU A 9 33.44 -29.30 -32.86
CA LEU A 9 32.95 -29.96 -31.64
C LEU A 9 33.84 -29.70 -30.42
N ARG A 10 35.16 -29.47 -30.62
CA ARG A 10 36.06 -29.10 -29.52
C ARG A 10 35.90 -27.65 -29.09
N ILE A 11 35.56 -26.72 -30.00
CA ILE A 11 35.28 -25.32 -29.66
C ILE A 11 33.90 -25.19 -28.98
N LEU A 12 32.90 -25.98 -29.38
CA LEU A 12 31.59 -25.98 -28.69
C LEU A 12 31.68 -26.57 -27.26
N ILE A 13 32.54 -27.56 -27.03
CA ILE A 13 32.70 -28.18 -25.71
C ILE A 13 33.54 -27.30 -24.78
N THR A 14 34.52 -26.52 -25.25
CA THR A 14 35.19 -25.51 -24.40
C THR A 14 34.39 -24.23 -24.21
N SER A 15 33.45 -23.87 -25.10
CA SER A 15 32.53 -22.74 -24.89
C SER A 15 31.36 -23.08 -23.95
N ILE A 16 30.98 -24.36 -23.85
CA ILE A 16 29.96 -24.84 -22.89
C ILE A 16 30.58 -25.12 -21.49
N LEU A 17 31.90 -25.26 -21.38
CA LEU A 17 32.63 -25.38 -20.11
C LEU A 17 33.13 -24.05 -19.52
N TYR A 18 32.95 -22.92 -20.22
CA TYR A 18 33.35 -21.58 -19.73
C TYR A 18 32.17 -20.62 -19.47
N ILE A 19 30.91 -21.06 -19.66
CA ILE A 19 29.69 -20.29 -19.31
C ILE A 19 29.05 -20.80 -18.00
N GLY A 20 29.61 -21.84 -17.38
CA GLY A 20 29.13 -22.44 -16.13
C GLY A 20 29.93 -22.08 -14.87
N TYR A 21 30.63 -20.95 -14.87
CA TYR A 21 31.31 -20.37 -13.69
C TYR A 21 31.09 -18.85 -13.63
N PHE A 22 29.89 -18.39 -13.94
CA PHE A 22 29.39 -17.26 -13.18
C PHE A 22 28.96 -17.84 -11.84
N SER A 23 29.87 -17.79 -10.87
CA SER A 23 29.48 -17.78 -9.47
C SER A 23 28.50 -16.61 -9.35
N ILE A 24 27.21 -16.92 -9.40
CA ILE A 24 26.21 -16.10 -8.75
C ILE A 24 26.62 -16.19 -7.29
N SER A 25 27.46 -15.25 -6.88
CA SER A 25 27.66 -14.90 -5.49
C SER A 25 26.33 -14.30 -5.05
N SER A 26 25.31 -15.15 -4.90
CA SER A 26 24.19 -14.82 -4.05
C SER A 26 24.81 -14.71 -2.66
N SER A 27 25.11 -13.47 -2.29
CA SER A 27 25.35 -13.04 -0.92
C SER A 27 24.09 -13.40 -0.14
N LEU A 28 24.01 -14.65 0.31
CA LEU A 28 23.12 -15.04 1.39
C LEU A 28 23.66 -14.34 2.64
N ALA A 29 23.34 -13.05 2.79
CA ALA A 29 23.53 -12.30 4.02
C ALA A 29 22.45 -12.76 5.02
N GLN A 30 22.49 -14.04 5.40
CA GLN A 30 21.58 -14.54 6.42
C GLN A 30 22.12 -14.08 7.78
N ILE A 31 21.35 -13.27 8.49
CA ILE A 31 21.75 -12.67 9.77
C ILE A 31 22.01 -13.73 10.84
N SER A 32 21.28 -14.85 10.79
CA SER A 32 21.50 -16.05 11.59
C SER A 32 21.45 -17.27 10.70
N GLU A 33 22.47 -18.13 10.70
CA GLU A 33 22.51 -19.36 9.89
C GLU A 33 21.65 -20.51 10.49
N GLY A 34 21.05 -20.30 11.66
CA GLY A 34 20.24 -21.31 12.36
C GLY A 34 21.09 -22.45 12.94
N GLY A 35 20.41 -23.57 13.23
CA GLY A 35 21.00 -24.76 13.85
C GLY A 35 20.88 -24.79 15.37
N LEU A 36 21.37 -25.86 15.98
CA LEU A 36 21.34 -26.06 17.44
C LEU A 36 22.75 -25.95 18.03
N PRO A 37 22.89 -25.43 19.27
CA PRO A 37 24.16 -25.42 19.99
C PRO A 37 24.69 -26.85 20.17
N PRO A 38 25.97 -27.13 19.91
CA PRO A 38 26.56 -28.45 20.11
C PRO A 38 26.29 -29.08 21.48
N SER A 39 26.23 -28.28 22.55
CA SER A 39 25.98 -28.79 23.91
C SER A 39 24.63 -29.50 24.06
N PHE A 40 23.63 -29.19 23.21
CA PHE A 40 22.29 -29.77 23.30
C PHE A 40 22.29 -31.27 23.05
N GLN A 41 23.29 -31.80 22.30
CA GLN A 41 23.43 -33.23 22.04
C GLN A 41 23.88 -34.04 23.26
N PHE A 42 24.32 -33.36 24.33
CA PHE A 42 24.95 -33.96 25.51
C PHE A 42 24.19 -33.64 26.81
N ALA A 43 22.90 -33.27 26.70
CA ALA A 43 22.02 -33.01 27.83
C ALA A 43 21.91 -34.25 28.73
N GLY A 44 22.62 -34.25 29.86
CA GLY A 44 22.66 -35.35 30.84
C GLY A 44 24.06 -35.80 31.26
N SER A 45 25.12 -35.48 30.50
CA SER A 45 26.51 -35.85 30.83
C SER A 45 27.39 -34.68 31.31
N LEU A 46 26.95 -33.44 31.14
CA LEU A 46 27.66 -32.25 31.61
C LEU A 46 27.39 -32.06 33.12
N ARG A 47 28.35 -32.45 33.98
CA ARG A 47 28.30 -32.22 35.42
C ARG A 47 28.83 -30.83 35.76
N SER A 48 27.90 -29.88 35.99
CA SER A 48 28.00 -28.66 36.82
C SER A 48 27.25 -27.51 36.13
N GLU A 49 26.02 -27.21 36.56
CA GLU A 49 25.43 -25.89 36.32
C GLU A 49 26.19 -24.89 37.20
N LYS A 50 27.21 -24.25 36.62
CA LYS A 50 27.88 -23.12 37.28
C LYS A 50 26.87 -21.98 37.41
N LEU A 51 26.92 -21.26 38.53
CA LEU A 51 26.00 -20.16 38.81
C LEU A 51 26.09 -19.08 37.72
N ALA A 52 24.94 -18.55 37.30
CA ALA A 52 24.88 -17.46 36.34
C ALA A 52 25.54 -16.19 36.89
N GLU A 53 26.26 -15.48 36.01
CA GLU A 53 26.77 -14.14 36.29
C GLU A 53 25.59 -13.19 36.48
N GLN A 54 25.56 -12.51 37.62
CA GLN A 54 24.42 -11.69 38.02
C GLN A 54 24.54 -10.28 37.47
N VAL A 55 23.55 -9.86 36.70
CA VAL A 55 23.36 -8.47 36.27
C VAL A 55 22.59 -7.74 37.38
N PRO A 56 23.18 -6.70 38.02
CA PRO A 56 22.58 -6.07 39.19
C PRO A 56 21.33 -5.26 38.82
N VAL A 57 20.17 -5.69 39.33
CA VAL A 57 18.89 -4.96 39.21
C VAL A 57 18.67 -4.12 40.46
N ASN A 58 18.72 -2.80 40.33
CA ASN A 58 18.66 -1.84 41.44
C ASN A 58 17.53 -0.80 41.29
N PHE A 59 16.46 -1.15 40.56
CA PHE A 59 15.32 -0.29 40.27
C PHE A 59 13.99 -1.04 40.45
N SER A 60 12.90 -0.30 40.58
CA SER A 60 11.53 -0.82 40.68
C SER A 60 10.89 -0.89 39.29
N VAL A 61 10.40 -2.07 38.89
CA VAL A 61 9.74 -2.28 37.58
C VAL A 61 8.39 -1.55 37.53
N GLU A 62 7.65 -1.56 38.62
CA GLU A 62 6.34 -0.96 38.78
C GLU A 62 6.43 0.57 38.66
N ASP A 63 7.49 1.16 39.21
CA ASP A 63 7.75 2.60 39.05
C ASP A 63 8.07 2.93 37.59
N LEU A 64 8.89 2.09 36.92
CA LEU A 64 9.20 2.27 35.49
C LEU A 64 7.92 2.23 34.64
N LYS A 65 7.08 1.19 34.80
CA LYS A 65 5.81 1.05 34.09
C LYS A 65 4.90 2.26 34.30
N THR A 66 4.80 2.74 35.53
CA THR A 66 3.96 3.91 35.87
C THR A 66 4.47 5.19 35.19
N VAL A 67 5.77 5.43 35.25
CA VAL A 67 6.40 6.63 34.64
C VAL A 67 6.30 6.57 33.12
N ASP A 68 6.56 5.42 32.51
CA ASP A 68 6.55 5.28 31.06
C ASP A 68 5.14 5.39 30.48
N ALA A 69 4.13 4.81 31.14
CA ALA A 69 2.72 4.99 30.74
C ALA A 69 2.32 6.49 30.74
N TRP A 70 2.74 7.24 31.77
CA TRP A 70 2.53 8.69 31.79
C TRP A 70 3.25 9.37 30.62
N ARG A 71 4.50 9.02 30.32
CA ARG A 71 5.26 9.64 29.21
C ARG A 71 4.68 9.32 27.82
N VAL A 72 4.23 8.10 27.59
CA VAL A 72 3.58 7.71 26.33
C VAL A 72 2.31 8.54 26.12
N SER A 73 1.52 8.79 27.17
CA SER A 73 0.37 9.70 27.07
C SER A 73 0.73 11.17 26.79
N GLN A 74 2.03 11.52 26.83
CA GLN A 74 2.57 12.83 26.45
C GLN A 74 3.25 12.82 25.06
N GLY A 75 3.17 11.70 24.32
CA GLY A 75 3.73 11.55 22.98
C GLY A 75 5.16 11.01 22.93
N ALA A 76 5.68 10.44 24.01
CA ALA A 76 6.99 9.78 23.98
C ALA A 76 6.89 8.36 23.36
N PRO A 77 7.98 7.85 22.74
CA PRO A 77 8.04 6.45 22.30
C PRO A 77 7.77 5.46 23.43
N LEU A 78 7.24 4.29 23.09
CA LEU A 78 6.93 3.24 24.04
C LEU A 78 8.21 2.58 24.57
N ARG A 79 8.57 2.80 25.84
CA ARG A 79 9.75 2.18 26.45
C ARG A 79 9.44 0.76 26.92
N VAL A 80 10.34 -0.16 26.61
CA VAL A 80 10.15 -1.61 26.84
C VAL A 80 11.30 -2.25 27.63
N ALA A 81 12.47 -1.61 27.65
CA ALA A 81 13.60 -2.08 28.44
C ALA A 81 14.40 -0.93 29.08
N LYS A 82 15.01 -1.23 30.22
CA LYS A 82 16.04 -0.40 30.87
C LYS A 82 17.38 -1.08 30.68
N SER A 83 18.37 -0.38 30.15
CA SER A 83 19.68 -0.96 29.91
C SER A 83 20.55 -0.87 31.15
N ILE A 84 21.14 -1.99 31.55
CA ILE A 84 22.04 -2.12 32.69
C ILE A 84 23.47 -2.17 32.16
N PRO A 85 24.34 -1.21 32.51
CA PRO A 85 25.76 -1.24 32.15
C PRO A 85 26.46 -2.49 32.68
N THR A 86 27.29 -3.09 31.83
CA THR A 86 28.08 -4.28 32.13
C THR A 86 29.48 -4.16 31.49
N SER A 87 30.35 -5.11 31.79
CA SER A 87 31.69 -5.18 31.21
C SER A 87 32.10 -6.60 30.87
N PHE A 88 31.13 -7.47 30.56
CA PHE A 88 31.41 -8.88 30.27
C PHE A 88 32.16 -8.98 28.94
N ASP A 89 33.24 -9.75 28.94
CA ASP A 89 34.08 -10.01 27.77
C ASP A 89 34.46 -11.49 27.74
N ILE A 90 34.52 -12.12 26.57
CA ILE A 90 34.97 -13.51 26.44
C ILE A 90 36.37 -13.75 27.03
N ALA A 91 37.21 -12.72 27.11
CA ALA A 91 38.55 -12.81 27.67
C ALA A 91 38.57 -13.06 29.19
N ASP A 92 37.54 -12.64 29.93
CA ASP A 92 37.52 -12.68 31.40
C ASP A 92 36.21 -13.22 32.01
N SER A 93 35.19 -13.41 31.19
CA SER A 93 33.86 -13.87 31.57
C SER A 93 33.54 -15.21 30.90
N GLY A 94 32.71 -16.03 31.56
CA GLY A 94 32.32 -17.35 31.06
C GLY A 94 33.41 -18.41 31.18
N ASP A 95 33.14 -19.60 30.65
CA ASP A 95 33.99 -20.78 30.82
C ASP A 95 34.14 -21.58 29.52
N TRP A 96 35.35 -22.11 29.30
CA TRP A 96 35.59 -23.12 28.28
C TRP A 96 35.22 -24.51 28.78
N ILE A 97 34.35 -25.20 28.05
CA ILE A 97 33.78 -26.50 28.36
C ILE A 97 34.19 -27.49 27.28
N SER A 98 34.76 -28.61 27.73
CA SER A 98 35.03 -29.77 26.87
C SER A 98 33.79 -30.64 26.78
N LEU A 99 33.23 -30.79 25.57
CA LEU A 99 32.10 -31.67 25.31
C LEU A 99 32.55 -33.15 25.26
N PRO A 100 31.63 -34.12 25.47
CA PRO A 100 31.96 -35.55 25.46
C PRO A 100 32.58 -36.08 24.16
N ASP A 101 32.35 -35.42 23.03
CA ASP A 101 32.96 -35.75 21.74
C ASP A 101 34.39 -35.17 21.56
N GLY A 102 34.90 -34.46 22.57
CA GLY A 102 36.22 -33.84 22.57
C GLY A 102 36.27 -32.43 21.99
N SER A 103 35.14 -31.90 21.50
CA SER A 103 35.06 -30.50 21.06
C SER A 103 35.09 -29.53 22.25
N GLN A 104 35.51 -28.29 22.00
CA GLN A 104 35.53 -27.21 23.00
C GLN A 104 34.49 -26.17 22.63
N VAL A 105 33.72 -25.71 23.61
CA VAL A 105 32.82 -24.56 23.49
C VAL A 105 33.09 -23.59 24.63
N TRP A 106 32.87 -22.30 24.41
CA TRP A 106 32.82 -21.32 25.49
C TRP A 106 31.36 -21.02 25.83
N GLN A 107 31.03 -20.97 27.12
CA GLN A 107 29.69 -20.60 27.57
C GLN A 107 29.73 -19.45 28.58
N LEU A 108 28.78 -18.53 28.44
CA LEU A 108 28.51 -17.48 29.42
C LEU A 108 27.03 -17.49 29.77
N HIS A 109 26.73 -17.64 31.06
CA HIS A 109 25.38 -17.63 31.60
C HIS A 109 25.16 -16.29 32.29
N LEU A 110 24.21 -15.50 31.80
CA LEU A 110 23.84 -14.20 32.38
C LEU A 110 22.44 -14.28 32.96
N GLN A 111 22.23 -13.66 34.13
CA GLN A 111 20.91 -13.53 34.76
C GLN A 111 20.65 -12.09 35.19
N ALA A 112 19.54 -11.51 34.76
CA ALA A 112 19.03 -10.24 35.27
C ALA A 112 17.65 -10.48 35.88
N LYS A 113 17.63 -10.85 37.16
CA LYS A 113 16.47 -11.43 37.85
C LYS A 113 15.16 -10.68 37.62
N GLY A 114 14.12 -11.41 37.23
CA GLY A 114 12.76 -10.89 37.05
C GLY A 114 12.51 -10.16 35.72
N ALA A 115 13.49 -10.09 34.82
CA ALA A 115 13.24 -9.61 33.47
C ALA A 115 12.28 -10.56 32.74
N ILE A 116 11.39 -10.00 31.92
CA ILE A 116 10.61 -10.83 30.98
C ILE A 116 11.47 -11.26 29.79
N ALA A 117 12.55 -10.52 29.51
CA ALA A 117 13.48 -10.78 28.44
C ALA A 117 14.79 -10.02 28.58
N LEU A 118 15.84 -10.49 27.89
CA LEU A 118 17.15 -9.86 27.84
C LEU A 118 17.57 -9.54 26.41
N ILE A 119 18.00 -8.30 26.17
CA ILE A 119 18.64 -7.86 24.92
C ILE A 119 20.11 -7.59 25.20
N LEU A 120 21.03 -8.15 24.42
CA LEU A 120 22.47 -7.93 24.62
C LEU A 120 23.00 -6.89 23.64
N TYR A 121 23.60 -5.83 24.18
CA TYR A 121 24.23 -4.75 23.43
C TYR A 121 25.75 -4.83 23.54
N TYR A 122 26.40 -5.07 22.40
CA TYR A 122 27.84 -5.23 22.29
C TYR A 122 28.49 -3.91 21.87
N SER A 123 29.65 -3.58 22.43
CA SER A 123 30.49 -2.48 21.92
C SER A 123 31.54 -2.95 20.91
N ASP A 124 31.93 -4.22 20.97
CA ASP A 124 32.82 -4.87 20.00
C ASP A 124 32.35 -6.32 19.81
N PHE A 125 31.74 -6.59 18.65
CA PHE A 125 31.23 -7.88 18.24
C PHE A 125 31.95 -8.34 16.97
N TYR A 126 32.60 -9.51 17.03
CA TYR A 126 33.25 -10.14 15.90
C TYR A 126 33.31 -11.66 16.08
N ILE A 127 32.79 -12.38 15.09
CA ILE A 127 32.88 -13.83 14.99
C ILE A 127 33.88 -14.22 13.90
N PRO A 128 34.94 -14.97 14.21
CA PRO A 128 35.91 -15.43 13.22
C PRO A 128 35.31 -16.35 12.15
N LYS A 129 35.95 -16.41 10.97
CA LYS A 129 35.51 -17.31 9.90
C LYS A 129 35.58 -18.77 10.35
N GLY A 130 34.45 -19.47 10.26
CA GLY A 130 34.32 -20.87 10.70
C GLY A 130 33.96 -21.05 12.17
N ALA A 131 33.88 -19.96 12.95
CA ALA A 131 33.32 -19.96 14.29
C ALA A 131 31.80 -19.70 14.25
N ARG A 132 31.11 -19.99 15.36
CA ARG A 132 29.67 -19.78 15.53
C ARG A 132 29.36 -19.30 16.94
N LEU A 133 28.38 -18.42 17.09
CA LEU A 133 27.82 -18.04 18.39
C LEU A 133 26.32 -18.35 18.40
N TYR A 134 25.85 -18.97 19.47
CA TYR A 134 24.44 -19.21 19.76
C TYR A 134 24.04 -18.49 21.03
N LEU A 135 22.79 -18.05 21.11
CA LEU A 135 22.17 -17.57 22.33
C LEU A 135 20.90 -18.37 22.56
N TYR A 136 20.60 -18.73 23.81
CA TYR A 136 19.35 -19.43 24.12
C TYR A 136 18.86 -19.12 25.52
N ASN A 137 17.54 -19.24 25.71
CA ASN A 137 16.92 -19.09 27.02
C ASN A 137 17.19 -20.31 27.92
N ALA A 138 17.00 -20.16 29.23
CA ALA A 138 17.20 -21.25 30.20
C ALA A 138 16.39 -22.52 29.86
N ALA A 139 15.17 -22.35 29.32
CA ALA A 139 14.31 -23.45 28.91
C ALA A 139 14.75 -24.16 27.61
N LYS A 140 15.72 -23.59 26.87
CA LYS A 140 16.20 -24.06 25.56
C LYS A 140 15.11 -24.16 24.49
N THR A 141 14.02 -23.41 24.66
CA THR A 141 12.90 -23.33 23.71
C THR A 141 13.12 -22.27 22.65
N GLN A 142 13.90 -21.23 22.96
CA GLN A 142 14.28 -20.18 22.03
C GLN A 142 15.79 -20.24 21.79
N VAL A 143 16.21 -20.29 20.53
CA VAL A 143 17.62 -20.31 20.12
C VAL A 143 17.83 -19.27 19.03
N LEU A 144 18.75 -18.34 19.30
CA LEU A 144 19.27 -17.39 18.33
C LEU A 144 20.65 -17.85 17.81
N GLY A 145 20.95 -17.44 16.59
CA GLY A 145 22.15 -17.90 15.87
C GLY A 145 21.91 -19.20 15.09
N ALA A 146 22.93 -19.79 14.47
CA ALA A 146 24.33 -19.41 14.55
C ALA A 146 24.63 -18.02 13.98
N TYR A 147 25.14 -17.12 14.82
CA TYR A 147 25.80 -15.90 14.38
C TYR A 147 27.22 -16.25 13.93
N THR A 148 27.60 -15.80 12.74
CA THR A 148 28.89 -16.14 12.12
C THR A 148 29.59 -14.88 11.62
N HIS A 149 30.78 -15.02 11.05
CA HIS A 149 31.44 -13.92 10.34
C HIS A 149 30.57 -13.28 9.25
N ARG A 150 29.56 -13.99 8.71
CA ARG A 150 28.65 -13.42 7.70
C ARG A 150 27.61 -12.50 8.31
N THR A 151 27.23 -12.72 9.58
CA THR A 151 26.28 -11.86 10.31
C THR A 151 26.79 -10.44 10.43
N HIS A 152 28.07 -10.29 10.78
CA HIS A 152 28.70 -9.01 11.03
C HIS A 152 30.19 -9.16 10.66
N PRO A 153 30.57 -8.89 9.40
CA PRO A 153 31.90 -9.22 8.87
C PRO A 153 33.01 -8.32 9.41
N GLU A 154 32.66 -7.11 9.83
CA GLU A 154 33.56 -6.19 10.52
C GLU A 154 33.41 -6.34 12.04
N ASN A 155 34.25 -5.67 12.82
CA ASN A 155 34.08 -5.59 14.26
C ASN A 155 33.41 -4.26 14.63
N GLY A 156 32.62 -4.22 15.69
CA GLY A 156 31.95 -2.98 16.12
C GLY A 156 30.71 -3.22 16.98
N PRO A 157 29.88 -2.19 17.17
CA PRO A 157 28.63 -2.30 17.90
C PRO A 157 27.66 -3.30 17.24
N PHE A 158 27.00 -4.12 18.05
CA PHE A 158 25.99 -5.06 17.58
C PHE A 158 24.93 -5.28 18.67
N ALA A 159 23.74 -5.73 18.27
CA ALA A 159 22.71 -6.17 19.20
C ALA A 159 22.15 -7.53 18.77
N THR A 160 21.85 -8.38 19.75
CA THR A 160 21.07 -9.60 19.51
C THR A 160 19.59 -9.33 19.72
N GLN A 161 18.74 -10.18 19.15
CA GLN A 161 17.31 -10.16 19.45
C GLN A 161 17.06 -10.40 20.94
N ALA A 162 15.85 -10.08 21.40
CA ALA A 162 15.44 -10.31 22.77
C ALA A 162 15.31 -11.83 23.03
N VAL A 163 15.98 -12.31 24.08
CA VAL A 163 15.86 -13.69 24.57
C VAL A 163 14.89 -13.69 25.74
N ALA A 164 13.88 -14.55 25.67
CA ALA A 164 12.80 -14.59 26.65
C ALA A 164 13.25 -15.19 27.99
N GLY A 165 12.70 -14.63 29.08
CA GLY A 165 13.07 -14.95 30.45
C GLY A 165 14.17 -14.04 31.01
N ASP A 166 14.52 -14.28 32.27
CA ASP A 166 15.52 -13.49 33.00
C ASP A 166 16.95 -14.07 32.92
N GLU A 167 17.14 -15.12 32.12
CA GLU A 167 18.41 -15.81 31.89
C GLU A 167 18.69 -15.99 30.39
N VAL A 168 19.93 -15.69 29.99
CA VAL A 168 20.43 -15.94 28.63
C VAL A 168 21.78 -16.66 28.70
N ILE A 169 21.92 -17.69 27.88
CA ILE A 169 23.16 -18.44 27.75
C ILE A 169 23.74 -18.19 26.36
N LEU A 170 25.00 -17.75 26.32
CA LEU A 170 25.80 -17.66 25.10
C LEU A 170 26.62 -18.94 24.98
N GLU A 171 26.66 -19.54 23.78
CA GLU A 171 27.55 -20.66 23.45
C GLU A 171 28.35 -20.35 22.18
N TYR A 172 29.66 -20.21 22.34
CA TYR A 172 30.60 -19.97 21.25
C TYR A 172 31.34 -21.24 20.86
N VAL A 173 31.32 -21.54 19.56
CA VAL A 173 32.07 -22.63 18.93
C VAL A 173 33.27 -22.02 18.19
N PRO A 174 34.50 -22.36 18.57
CA PRO A 174 35.71 -21.76 18.01
C PRO A 174 35.94 -22.17 16.56
N ALA A 175 36.55 -21.25 15.79
CA ALA A 175 37.02 -21.55 14.44
C ALA A 175 38.19 -22.56 14.48
N PRO A 176 38.29 -23.49 13.52
CA PRO A 176 39.44 -24.37 13.39
C PRO A 176 40.79 -23.64 13.19
N SER A 177 40.75 -22.38 12.75
CA SER A 177 41.93 -21.53 12.57
C SER A 177 42.59 -21.12 13.89
N GLY A 178 41.88 -21.20 15.02
CA GLY A 178 42.32 -20.69 16.32
C GLY A 178 42.23 -19.17 16.47
N GLU A 179 41.62 -18.47 15.51
CA GLU A 179 41.33 -17.03 15.63
C GLU A 179 40.32 -16.78 16.75
N THR A 180 40.57 -15.76 17.57
CA THR A 180 39.77 -15.41 18.74
C THR A 180 38.64 -14.44 18.39
N PRO A 181 37.43 -14.62 18.94
CA PRO A 181 36.32 -13.68 18.73
C PRO A 181 36.48 -12.41 19.58
N ARG A 182 35.63 -11.41 19.32
CA ARG A 182 35.45 -10.23 20.19
C ARG A 182 33.99 -10.21 20.61
N LEU A 183 33.73 -10.38 21.90
CA LEU A 183 32.37 -10.44 22.45
C LEU A 183 32.29 -9.57 23.70
N ARG A 184 32.31 -8.26 23.51
CA ARG A 184 32.26 -7.29 24.61
C ARG A 184 30.84 -6.79 24.81
N ILE A 185 30.15 -7.34 25.81
CA ILE A 185 28.80 -6.94 26.20
C ILE A 185 28.92 -5.67 27.03
N ARG A 186 28.47 -4.55 26.45
CA ARG A 186 28.49 -3.24 27.11
C ARG A 186 27.27 -3.09 28.00
N GLU A 187 26.12 -3.55 27.55
CA GLU A 187 24.86 -3.40 28.28
C GLU A 187 23.93 -4.59 28.08
N VAL A 188 23.16 -4.88 29.13
CA VAL A 188 22.05 -5.83 29.10
C VAL A 188 20.76 -5.04 29.20
N GLY A 189 19.96 -5.03 28.14
CA GLY A 189 18.61 -4.51 28.14
C GLY A 189 17.71 -5.41 28.99
N TYR A 190 17.32 -4.93 30.16
CA TYR A 190 16.34 -5.56 31.05
C TYR A 190 14.94 -5.27 30.51
N GLY A 191 14.36 -6.22 29.79
CA GLY A 191 12.99 -6.15 29.31
C GLY A 191 12.00 -6.29 30.47
N TYR A 192 11.05 -5.36 30.58
CA TYR A 192 10.04 -5.37 31.64
C TYR A 192 8.61 -5.09 31.16
N ASN A 193 8.41 -4.74 29.89
CA ASN A 193 7.11 -4.39 29.35
C ASN A 193 7.03 -4.62 27.82
N HIS A 194 5.89 -5.07 27.30
CA HIS A 194 5.53 -5.14 25.87
C HIS A 194 6.45 -5.96 24.94
N LEU A 195 7.43 -6.70 25.47
CA LEU A 195 8.34 -7.52 24.67
C LEU A 195 7.84 -8.95 24.49
N GLU A 196 6.78 -9.33 25.18
CA GLU A 196 6.15 -10.65 25.07
C GLU A 196 5.62 -10.91 23.65
N ALA A 197 5.24 -9.85 22.92
CA ALA A 197 4.76 -9.92 21.54
C ALA A 197 5.80 -10.40 20.53
N ILE A 198 7.09 -10.23 20.82
CA ILE A 198 8.20 -10.69 19.96
C ILE A 198 8.79 -12.03 20.42
N MET A 199 8.10 -12.72 21.35
CA MET A 199 8.55 -13.97 21.98
C MET A 199 7.46 -15.06 21.86
N PRO A 200 7.21 -15.55 20.64
CA PRO A 200 6.16 -16.55 20.38
C PRO A 200 6.34 -17.82 21.23
N GLU A 201 7.57 -18.16 21.60
CA GLU A 201 7.87 -19.37 22.38
C GLU A 201 7.49 -19.29 23.87
N VAL A 202 7.04 -18.12 24.36
CA VAL A 202 6.79 -17.85 25.79
C VAL A 202 5.35 -17.37 26.09
N GLN A 203 4.44 -17.37 25.11
CA GLN A 203 3.03 -17.07 25.37
C GLN A 203 2.39 -18.12 26.30
N GLU A 204 2.10 -17.74 27.55
CA GLU A 204 1.45 -18.61 28.54
C GLU A 204 -0.05 -18.87 28.26
N ALA A 205 -0.68 -18.06 27.40
CA ALA A 205 -2.07 -18.23 26.98
C ALA A 205 -2.23 -17.90 25.48
N PRO A 206 -2.72 -18.84 24.64
CA PRO A 206 -3.16 -18.53 23.28
C PRO A 206 -4.23 -17.43 23.29
N GLY A 207 -4.15 -16.45 22.38
CA GLY A 207 -5.23 -15.47 22.16
C GLY A 207 -5.15 -14.13 22.90
N ALA A 208 -4.16 -13.91 23.79
CA ALA A 208 -3.98 -12.60 24.43
C ALA A 208 -3.30 -11.61 23.47
N GLY A 209 -4.04 -10.59 23.02
CA GLY A 209 -3.46 -9.41 22.35
C GLY A 209 -2.79 -8.50 23.38
N PHE A 210 -1.74 -7.79 22.95
CA PHE A 210 -1.03 -6.81 23.79
C PHE A 210 -1.54 -5.39 23.58
N SER A 211 -2.20 -5.13 22.44
CA SER A 211 -2.96 -3.90 22.18
C SER A 211 -4.37 -3.98 22.73
N GLU A 212 -5.08 -2.84 22.76
CA GLU A 212 -6.47 -2.78 23.18
C GLU A 212 -7.39 -3.56 22.22
N ALA A 213 -8.54 -4.00 22.74
CA ALA A 213 -9.40 -4.99 22.08
C ALA A 213 -10.12 -4.51 20.81
N CYS A 214 -10.11 -3.21 20.51
CA CYS A 214 -10.72 -2.70 19.27
C CYS A 214 -9.78 -2.77 18.06
N GLU A 215 -8.50 -3.08 18.27
CA GLU A 215 -7.52 -3.19 17.19
C GLU A 215 -7.78 -4.42 16.32
N VAL A 216 -7.57 -4.28 15.02
CA VAL A 216 -7.91 -5.29 14.01
C VAL A 216 -6.63 -5.89 13.44
N ASN A 217 -6.48 -7.22 13.45
CA ASN A 217 -5.30 -7.87 12.87
C ASN A 217 -5.22 -7.64 11.36
N ILE A 218 -3.99 -7.48 10.84
CA ILE A 218 -3.74 -7.21 9.41
C ILE A 218 -4.27 -8.29 8.45
N ASN A 219 -4.54 -9.51 8.93
CA ASN A 219 -5.05 -10.62 8.12
C ASN A 219 -6.55 -10.90 8.36
N CYS A 220 -7.28 -9.92 8.90
CA CYS A 220 -8.73 -9.85 8.79
C CYS A 220 -9.18 -9.38 7.39
N GLU A 221 -10.48 -9.39 7.13
CA GLU A 221 -11.07 -9.00 5.84
C GLU A 221 -10.66 -7.59 5.41
N GLU A 222 -10.45 -6.68 6.35
CA GLU A 222 -9.97 -5.32 6.15
C GLU A 222 -8.60 -5.27 5.45
N GLY A 223 -7.75 -6.28 5.68
CA GLY A 223 -6.40 -6.37 5.12
C GLY A 223 -6.28 -7.17 3.82
N ALA A 224 -7.39 -7.67 3.26
CA ALA A 224 -7.38 -8.53 2.08
C ALA A 224 -6.68 -7.88 0.86
N ASP A 225 -6.85 -6.57 0.67
CA ASP A 225 -6.25 -5.81 -0.43
C ASP A 225 -4.86 -5.24 -0.11
N TRP A 226 -4.35 -5.44 1.12
CA TRP A 226 -3.12 -4.80 1.64
C TRP A 226 -1.98 -5.80 1.88
N GLN A 227 -2.09 -6.99 1.29
CA GLN A 227 -1.16 -8.11 1.50
C GLN A 227 0.26 -7.84 0.97
N GLU A 228 0.42 -6.94 0.00
CA GLU A 228 1.76 -6.51 -0.43
C GLU A 228 2.31 -5.42 0.50
N GLN A 229 1.51 -4.40 0.82
CA GLN A 229 1.94 -3.26 1.62
C GLN A 229 2.42 -3.66 3.01
N LYS A 230 1.72 -4.61 3.65
CA LYS A 230 2.08 -5.13 4.97
C LYS A 230 3.49 -5.72 5.02
N LYS A 231 3.98 -6.32 3.93
CA LYS A 231 5.33 -6.94 3.86
C LYS A 231 6.46 -5.90 3.94
N GLY A 232 6.12 -4.62 3.76
CA GLY A 232 7.04 -3.51 3.95
C GLY A 232 6.98 -2.89 5.35
N VAL A 233 5.98 -3.21 6.17
CA VAL A 233 5.82 -2.64 7.52
C VAL A 233 6.73 -3.37 8.51
N ILE A 234 7.40 -2.59 9.36
CA ILE A 234 8.46 -3.05 10.24
C ILE A 234 8.17 -2.61 11.68
N GLN A 235 8.32 -3.52 12.64
CA GLN A 235 8.45 -3.15 14.04
C GLN A 235 9.92 -2.87 14.37
N MET A 236 10.21 -1.74 15.00
CA MET A 236 11.57 -1.33 15.36
C MET A 236 11.77 -1.37 16.87
N ILE A 237 12.87 -1.97 17.33
CA ILE A 237 13.37 -1.79 18.69
C ILE A 237 14.58 -0.85 18.65
N GLN A 238 14.38 0.36 19.16
CA GLN A 238 15.39 1.41 19.17
C GLN A 238 16.11 1.43 20.52
N TYR A 239 17.43 1.40 20.49
CA TYR A 239 18.23 1.70 21.67
C TYR A 239 18.57 3.19 21.68
N ILE A 240 18.29 3.85 22.82
CA ILE A 240 18.47 5.29 22.99
C ILE A 240 19.00 5.57 24.40
N ARG A 241 20.05 6.40 24.51
CA ARG A 241 20.46 6.98 25.79
C ARG A 241 19.84 8.34 26.03
N ASN A 242 19.44 8.58 27.27
CA ASN A 242 19.10 9.93 27.71
C ASN A 242 20.36 10.76 27.98
N LYS A 243 20.16 12.03 28.32
CA LYS A 243 21.23 12.99 28.62
C LYS A 243 22.10 12.62 29.82
N GLU A 244 21.55 11.86 30.77
CA GLU A 244 22.26 11.32 31.92
C GLU A 244 23.10 10.07 31.57
N GLY A 245 23.01 9.58 30.33
CA GLY A 245 23.73 8.42 29.82
C GLY A 245 23.05 7.08 30.12
N GLU A 246 21.86 7.07 30.73
CA GLU A 246 21.08 5.86 30.95
C GLU A 246 20.49 5.36 29.63
N GLY A 247 20.75 4.10 29.30
CA GLY A 247 20.19 3.45 28.11
C GLY A 247 18.77 2.92 28.35
N GLY A 248 17.97 2.92 27.29
CA GLY A 248 16.69 2.24 27.23
C GLY A 248 16.41 1.72 25.83
N SER A 249 15.50 0.75 25.75
CA SER A 249 14.97 0.25 24.48
C SER A 249 13.51 0.66 24.33
N TYR A 250 13.14 1.04 23.11
CA TYR A 250 11.83 1.59 22.77
C TYR A 250 11.26 0.88 21.54
N ILE A 251 9.94 0.88 21.40
CA ILE A 251 9.24 0.33 20.23
C ILE A 251 8.58 1.46 19.45
N CYS A 252 8.78 1.42 18.12
CA CYS A 252 8.02 2.17 17.12
C CYS A 252 7.77 1.28 15.90
N THR A 253 6.99 1.80 14.95
CA THR A 253 6.76 1.22 13.63
C THR A 253 7.53 1.99 12.55
N ALA A 254 7.81 1.33 11.44
CA ALA A 254 8.35 1.93 10.22
C ALA A 254 7.83 1.21 8.97
N SER A 255 8.22 1.69 7.78
CA SER A 255 7.97 1.03 6.51
C SER A 255 9.20 1.10 5.60
N LEU A 256 9.48 0.02 4.86
CA LEU A 256 10.34 0.07 3.68
C LEU A 256 9.71 0.99 2.64
N VAL A 257 10.53 1.76 1.92
CA VAL A 257 10.06 2.66 0.87
C VAL A 257 10.87 2.51 -0.41
N ASN A 258 10.18 2.52 -1.55
CA ASN A 258 10.78 2.51 -2.87
C ASN A 258 11.38 3.88 -3.23
N ASN A 259 12.26 3.92 -4.23
CA ASN A 259 12.82 5.15 -4.78
C ASN A 259 12.81 5.14 -6.31
N THR A 260 12.98 6.29 -6.95
CA THR A 260 12.86 6.41 -8.42
C THR A 260 13.96 5.67 -9.20
N ALA A 261 15.08 5.30 -8.55
CA ALA A 261 16.08 4.42 -9.14
C ALA A 261 15.69 2.94 -9.11
N ARG A 262 14.67 2.55 -8.34
CA ARG A 262 14.19 1.17 -8.17
C ARG A 262 15.34 0.19 -7.86
N ASP A 263 16.28 0.65 -7.03
CA ASP A 263 17.56 -0.02 -6.77
C ASP A 263 17.55 -0.96 -5.56
N LYS A 264 16.37 -1.21 -4.97
CA LYS A 264 16.17 -2.05 -3.78
C LYS A 264 16.94 -1.61 -2.54
N LYS A 265 17.44 -0.37 -2.49
CA LYS A 265 18.05 0.16 -1.27
C LYS A 265 17.04 0.08 -0.12
N PRO A 266 17.42 -0.48 1.04
CA PRO A 266 16.52 -0.69 2.17
C PRO A 266 16.30 0.60 2.97
N TYR A 267 15.68 1.59 2.31
CA TYR A 267 15.23 2.80 2.96
C TYR A 267 14.06 2.48 3.87
N VAL A 268 14.16 2.92 5.12
CA VAL A 268 13.15 2.72 6.17
C VAL A 268 12.63 4.09 6.60
N LEU A 269 11.34 4.32 6.36
CA LEU A 269 10.61 5.53 6.71
C LEU A 269 9.90 5.36 8.06
N SER A 270 10.08 6.30 8.98
CA SER A 270 9.48 6.32 10.32
C SER A 270 9.32 7.76 10.84
N ALA A 271 9.08 7.92 12.13
CA ALA A 271 8.95 9.21 12.81
C ALA A 271 10.25 9.65 13.50
N PHE A 272 10.54 10.94 13.54
CA PHE A 272 11.79 11.45 14.12
C PHE A 272 11.83 11.34 15.65
N HIS A 273 10.70 11.48 16.34
CA HIS A 273 10.64 11.34 17.80
C HIS A 273 11.04 9.94 18.28
N CYS A 274 10.91 8.91 17.44
CA CYS A 274 11.45 7.55 17.68
C CYS A 274 12.99 7.50 17.70
N SER A 275 13.67 8.56 17.26
CA SER A 275 15.12 8.68 17.29
C SER A 275 15.62 9.57 18.43
N GLN A 276 14.74 9.89 19.40
CA GLN A 276 15.04 10.76 20.52
C GLN A 276 14.72 10.11 21.85
N ASP A 277 15.37 10.60 22.91
CA ASP A 277 14.99 10.22 24.26
C ASP A 277 13.60 10.75 24.62
N MET A 278 13.06 10.29 25.76
CA MET A 278 11.67 10.60 26.14
C MET A 278 11.37 12.10 26.32
N LEU A 279 12.39 12.94 26.50
CA LEU A 279 12.22 14.39 26.64
C LEU A 279 12.49 15.14 25.32
N GLY A 280 13.01 14.44 24.30
CA GLY A 280 13.49 15.06 23.07
C GLY A 280 14.74 15.89 23.27
N GLU A 281 15.50 15.66 24.34
CA GLU A 281 16.72 16.38 24.68
C GLU A 281 17.95 15.76 24.02
N GLN A 282 17.92 14.45 23.79
CA GLN A 282 18.97 13.74 23.07
C GLN A 282 18.44 13.04 21.84
N THR A 283 19.26 13.06 20.80
CA THR A 283 19.00 12.36 19.54
C THR A 283 20.05 11.29 19.37
N VAL A 284 19.64 10.11 18.90
CA VAL A 284 20.54 8.96 18.72
C VAL A 284 21.76 9.27 17.88
N THR A 285 22.87 8.68 18.31
CA THR A 285 24.18 8.70 17.66
C THR A 285 24.30 7.58 16.62
N PRO A 286 25.28 7.65 15.69
CA PRO A 286 25.54 6.56 14.76
C PRO A 286 25.83 5.21 15.42
N GLU A 287 26.50 5.19 16.57
CA GLU A 287 26.78 3.96 17.33
C GLU A 287 25.51 3.34 17.91
N GLU A 288 24.54 4.17 18.30
CA GLU A 288 23.23 3.70 18.78
C GLU A 288 22.36 3.19 17.62
N LEU A 289 22.36 3.88 16.48
CA LEU A 289 21.67 3.43 15.26
C LEU A 289 22.20 2.08 14.75
N ALA A 290 23.48 1.78 14.97
CA ALA A 290 24.10 0.50 14.60
C ALA A 290 23.57 -0.70 15.40
N VAL A 291 22.90 -0.47 16.53
CA VAL A 291 22.36 -1.53 17.40
C VAL A 291 20.82 -1.57 17.45
N TRP A 292 20.15 -0.83 16.57
CA TRP A 292 18.70 -0.90 16.41
C TRP A 292 18.29 -2.23 15.75
N LEU A 293 17.18 -2.80 16.19
CA LEU A 293 16.62 -4.04 15.65
C LEU A 293 15.37 -3.75 14.83
N PHE A 294 15.22 -4.45 13.71
CA PHE A 294 14.10 -4.32 12.78
C PHE A 294 13.45 -5.69 12.59
N TYR A 295 12.18 -5.83 12.94
CA TYR A 295 11.40 -7.07 12.86
C TYR A 295 10.38 -6.97 11.72
N PHE A 296 10.48 -7.90 10.78
CA PHE A 296 9.62 -8.03 9.60
C PHE A 296 8.67 -9.22 9.82
N HIS A 297 7.48 -9.12 9.22
CA HIS A 297 6.43 -10.15 9.29
C HIS A 297 5.99 -10.50 10.72
N GLN A 298 6.01 -9.50 11.61
CA GLN A 298 5.53 -9.63 12.98
C GLN A 298 3.98 -9.62 12.97
N GLU A 299 3.36 -10.69 12.48
CA GLU A 299 1.91 -10.77 12.26
C GLU A 299 1.32 -12.15 12.60
N HIS A 300 0.02 -12.18 12.93
CA HIS A 300 -0.75 -13.42 12.92
C HIS A 300 -1.10 -13.83 11.49
N VAL A 301 -1.09 -15.13 11.18
CA VAL A 301 -1.44 -15.66 9.84
C VAL A 301 -2.92 -15.46 9.50
N GLY A 302 -3.80 -15.35 10.49
CA GLY A 302 -5.24 -15.15 10.36
C GLY A 302 -5.74 -13.93 11.14
N CYS A 303 -7.06 -13.77 11.20
CA CYS A 303 -7.71 -12.61 11.80
C CYS A 303 -7.73 -12.64 13.34
N ASP A 304 -7.77 -13.81 13.95
CA ASP A 304 -7.83 -13.95 15.41
C ASP A 304 -6.44 -14.02 16.05
N ASN A 305 -6.33 -13.60 17.31
CA ASN A 305 -5.08 -13.66 18.09
C ASN A 305 -4.67 -15.09 18.50
N GLU A 306 -5.51 -16.11 18.25
CA GLU A 306 -5.17 -17.52 18.47
C GLU A 306 -4.48 -18.13 17.24
N SER A 307 -4.54 -17.44 16.09
CA SER A 307 -3.91 -17.85 14.85
C SER A 307 -2.40 -18.02 15.05
N PRO A 308 -1.77 -19.01 14.38
CA PRO A 308 -0.32 -19.11 14.29
C PRO A 308 0.31 -17.79 13.86
N ILE A 309 1.52 -17.56 14.34
CA ILE A 309 2.33 -16.39 14.02
C ILE A 309 3.12 -16.67 12.75
N TYR A 310 3.20 -15.67 11.88
CA TYR A 310 3.99 -15.76 10.66
C TYR A 310 5.49 -15.81 11.00
N PRO A 311 6.33 -16.58 10.26
CA PRO A 311 7.76 -16.62 10.53
C PRO A 311 8.43 -15.24 10.52
N ILE A 312 8.86 -14.79 11.69
CA ILE A 312 9.48 -13.49 11.92
C ILE A 312 10.89 -13.47 11.32
N LYS A 313 11.24 -12.34 10.71
CA LYS A 313 12.58 -12.08 10.16
C LYS A 313 13.15 -10.81 10.80
N THR A 314 14.47 -10.72 10.98
CA THR A 314 15.06 -9.56 11.67
C THR A 314 16.25 -8.97 10.95
N MET A 315 16.52 -7.68 11.16
CA MET A 315 17.78 -6.99 10.80
C MET A 315 18.32 -6.16 11.95
N VAL A 316 19.63 -5.86 11.90
CA VAL A 316 20.33 -5.06 12.92
C VAL A 316 21.08 -3.92 12.25
N GLY A 317 20.94 -2.73 12.81
CA GLY A 317 21.75 -1.58 12.43
C GLY A 317 21.24 -0.79 11.22
N CYS A 318 21.35 0.52 11.33
CA CYS A 318 20.98 1.45 10.28
C CYS A 318 21.82 2.72 10.31
N THR A 319 21.63 3.56 9.30
CA THR A 319 22.19 4.91 9.23
C THR A 319 21.08 5.91 8.92
N ARG A 320 21.03 7.04 9.64
CA ARG A 320 20.09 8.13 9.33
C ARG A 320 20.49 8.87 8.05
N LYS A 321 19.51 9.09 7.16
CA LYS A 321 19.68 9.81 5.88
C LYS A 321 19.04 11.18 5.90
N ALA A 322 17.81 11.27 6.39
CA ALA A 322 17.13 12.54 6.56
C ALA A 322 16.24 12.52 7.81
N SER A 323 16.03 13.69 8.40
CA SER A 323 15.04 13.85 9.46
C SER A 323 14.44 15.25 9.51
N THR A 324 13.15 15.35 9.82
CA THR A 324 12.45 16.60 10.15
C THR A 324 11.97 16.52 11.60
N PRO A 325 12.23 17.54 12.44
CA PRO A 325 11.79 17.52 13.83
C PRO A 325 10.28 17.61 13.95
N VAL A 326 9.76 17.29 15.14
CA VAL A 326 8.35 17.57 15.51
C VAL A 326 8.14 19.08 15.56
N GLU A 327 8.92 19.80 16.36
CA GLU A 327 8.75 21.23 16.58
C GLU A 327 9.06 22.02 15.30
N ASN A 328 8.11 22.83 14.85
CA ASN A 328 8.16 23.56 13.57
C ASN A 328 8.40 22.65 12.34
N GLY A 329 8.16 21.35 12.45
CA GLY A 329 8.32 20.40 11.35
C GLY A 329 7.17 19.40 11.29
N SER A 330 7.45 18.24 10.73
CA SER A 330 6.47 17.18 10.43
C SER A 330 6.80 15.85 11.08
N ASP A 331 7.92 15.74 11.82
CA ASP A 331 8.32 14.52 12.53
C ASP A 331 8.68 13.32 11.63
N GLY A 332 9.44 13.55 10.56
CA GLY A 332 9.84 12.51 9.60
C GLY A 332 11.23 11.97 9.85
N LEU A 333 11.43 10.67 9.67
CA LEU A 333 12.73 10.01 9.76
C LEU A 333 12.93 9.06 8.57
N LEU A 334 14.04 9.25 7.84
CA LEU A 334 14.48 8.33 6.80
C LEU A 334 15.80 7.69 7.20
N LEU A 335 15.79 6.36 7.31
CA LEU A 335 16.94 5.52 7.62
C LEU A 335 17.33 4.70 6.39
N LEU A 336 18.52 4.14 6.41
CA LEU A 336 18.99 3.10 5.49
C LEU A 336 19.52 1.94 6.35
N LEU A 337 18.99 0.72 6.16
CA LEU A 337 19.59 -0.46 6.80
C LEU A 337 21.04 -0.64 6.30
N ASN A 338 21.92 -1.10 7.19
CA ASN A 338 23.34 -1.19 6.85
C ASN A 338 23.63 -2.31 5.84
N ASP A 339 22.80 -3.35 5.82
CA ASP A 339 22.90 -4.49 4.92
C ASP A 339 21.71 -4.55 3.95
N GLU A 340 21.90 -5.21 2.81
CA GLU A 340 20.82 -5.55 1.89
C GLU A 340 19.86 -6.57 2.53
N ILE A 341 18.57 -6.44 2.24
CA ILE A 341 17.56 -7.37 2.75
C ILE A 341 17.65 -8.68 1.96
N PRO A 342 17.78 -9.85 2.63
CA PRO A 342 17.83 -11.15 1.95
C PRO A 342 16.57 -11.41 1.11
N ASP A 343 16.76 -11.98 -0.10
CA ASP A 343 15.65 -12.25 -1.02
C ASP A 343 14.57 -13.18 -0.44
N ASP A 344 14.95 -14.10 0.47
CA ASP A 344 14.02 -15.02 1.14
C ASP A 344 13.15 -14.34 2.20
N TYR A 345 13.44 -13.08 2.56
CA TYR A 345 12.55 -12.32 3.44
C TYR A 345 11.26 -11.94 2.72
N ASN A 346 11.20 -11.94 1.37
CA ASN A 346 9.97 -11.64 0.62
C ASN A 346 9.29 -10.33 1.09
N VAL A 347 10.07 -9.26 1.19
CA VAL A 347 9.56 -7.93 1.59
C VAL A 347 8.98 -7.17 0.40
N PHE A 348 8.32 -6.06 0.70
CA PHE A 348 7.81 -5.11 -0.28
C PHE A 348 8.32 -3.70 0.03
N PHE A 349 8.91 -3.03 -0.95
CA PHE A 349 9.32 -1.64 -0.86
C PHE A 349 8.11 -0.79 -1.19
N ASN A 350 7.45 -0.23 -0.17
CA ASN A 350 6.19 0.48 -0.37
C ASN A 350 6.34 1.70 -1.28
N GLY A 351 5.30 1.93 -2.08
CA GLY A 351 5.19 3.13 -2.90
C GLY A 351 4.87 4.35 -2.04
N TRP A 352 4.96 5.53 -2.64
CA TRP A 352 4.68 6.78 -1.96
C TRP A 352 3.97 7.78 -2.86
N ASP A 353 3.18 8.64 -2.25
CA ASP A 353 2.55 9.80 -2.87
C ASP A 353 2.85 11.03 -2.02
N ARG A 354 3.57 11.97 -2.61
CA ARG A 354 3.95 13.24 -1.98
C ARG A 354 3.09 14.40 -2.46
N SER A 355 1.98 14.12 -3.15
CA SER A 355 0.97 15.12 -3.44
C SER A 355 0.39 15.61 -2.10
N ASN A 356 0.25 16.92 -1.93
CA ASN A 356 -0.35 17.48 -0.72
C ASN A 356 -1.88 17.45 -0.82
N MET A 357 -2.42 16.36 -1.37
CA MET A 357 -3.84 16.15 -1.60
C MET A 357 -4.42 15.31 -0.47
N LEU A 358 -5.66 15.58 -0.08
CA LEU A 358 -6.34 14.74 0.92
C LEU A 358 -6.55 13.36 0.32
N SER A 359 -6.38 12.33 1.14
CA SER A 359 -6.74 10.96 0.79
C SER A 359 -8.19 10.69 1.22
N LEU A 360 -9.01 10.18 0.31
CA LEU A 360 -10.43 9.93 0.61
C LEU A 360 -10.62 8.61 1.37
N SER A 361 -9.74 7.64 1.14
CA SER A 361 -9.78 6.36 1.82
C SER A 361 -8.40 5.70 1.84
N GLY A 362 -8.23 4.71 2.71
CA GLY A 362 -7.00 3.95 2.83
C GLY A 362 -6.89 3.32 4.21
N VAL A 363 -5.65 3.05 4.63
CA VAL A 363 -5.39 2.36 5.91
C VAL A 363 -4.12 2.86 6.60
N GLY A 364 -4.10 2.82 7.93
CA GLY A 364 -2.87 2.76 8.71
C GLY A 364 -2.53 1.30 9.00
N ILE A 365 -1.26 0.90 8.81
CA ILE A 365 -0.79 -0.45 9.16
C ILE A 365 0.35 -0.31 10.18
N HIS A 366 0.19 -0.89 11.36
CA HIS A 366 1.01 -0.51 12.52
C HIS A 366 1.17 -1.61 13.58
N HIS A 367 2.04 -1.36 14.57
CA HIS A 367 2.29 -2.24 15.73
C HIS A 367 1.90 -1.54 17.05
N PRO A 368 0.60 -1.50 17.40
CA PRO A 368 0.12 -0.83 18.60
C PRO A 368 0.55 -1.61 19.85
N SER A 369 1.03 -0.89 20.86
CA SER A 369 1.59 -1.44 22.11
C SER A 369 2.72 -2.48 21.90
N GLY A 370 3.37 -2.47 20.73
CA GLY A 370 4.35 -3.48 20.34
C GLY A 370 3.74 -4.84 19.95
N ASP A 371 2.42 -4.92 19.80
CA ASP A 371 1.70 -6.13 19.38
C ASP A 371 1.99 -6.51 17.91
N TYR A 372 1.49 -7.69 17.51
CA TYR A 372 1.44 -8.13 16.12
C TYR A 372 0.70 -7.12 15.24
N MET A 373 1.07 -7.10 13.97
CA MET A 373 0.64 -6.09 13.00
C MET A 373 -0.88 -5.96 12.92
N LYS A 374 -1.35 -4.73 13.06
CA LYS A 374 -2.77 -4.34 12.98
C LYS A 374 -3.03 -3.43 11.78
N ILE A 375 -4.31 -3.27 11.45
CA ILE A 375 -4.81 -2.40 10.40
C ILE A 375 -5.94 -1.51 10.94
N SER A 376 -5.91 -0.24 10.57
CA SER A 376 -6.96 0.74 10.89
C SER A 376 -7.43 1.39 9.59
N THR A 377 -8.71 1.23 9.25
CA THR A 377 -9.25 1.64 7.94
C THR A 377 -9.91 3.01 8.00
N TYR A 378 -9.78 3.83 6.97
CA TYR A 378 -10.57 5.06 6.82
C TYR A 378 -11.16 5.14 5.41
N GLY A 379 -12.35 5.72 5.31
CA GLY A 379 -13.09 5.88 4.06
C GLY A 379 -14.42 6.63 4.21
N ASN A 380 -15.02 6.67 5.41
CA ASN A 380 -16.15 7.57 5.65
C ASN A 380 -15.71 9.03 5.83
N TYR A 381 -14.48 9.22 6.31
CA TYR A 381 -13.87 10.53 6.55
C TYR A 381 -12.54 10.62 5.79
N PRO A 382 -12.45 11.56 4.83
CA PRO A 382 -11.18 11.91 4.20
C PRO A 382 -10.16 12.40 5.24
N THR A 383 -8.87 12.28 4.92
CA THR A 383 -7.83 12.86 5.77
C THR A 383 -7.96 14.38 5.84
N GLU A 384 -7.71 15.00 6.99
CA GLU A 384 -7.77 16.46 7.16
C GLU A 384 -6.36 17.07 7.30
N SER A 385 -6.15 18.28 6.80
CA SER A 385 -4.90 19.01 7.07
C SER A 385 -4.93 19.63 8.47
N ILE A 386 -3.94 19.31 9.30
CA ILE A 386 -3.89 19.81 10.67
C ILE A 386 -2.47 20.13 11.13
N THR A 387 -2.38 20.99 12.13
CA THR A 387 -1.14 21.30 12.84
C THR A 387 -1.06 20.46 14.11
N TRP A 388 -0.02 19.64 14.24
CA TRP A 388 0.25 18.92 15.48
C TRP A 388 0.53 19.89 16.62
N ARG A 389 -0.14 19.71 17.76
CA ARG A 389 0.01 20.54 18.96
C ARG A 389 -0.02 19.66 20.18
N ASN A 390 0.93 19.89 21.08
CA ASN A 390 0.90 19.33 22.43
C ASN A 390 0.89 20.48 23.43
N SER A 391 -0.27 20.69 24.06
CA SER A 391 -0.49 21.76 25.04
C SER A 391 0.29 21.57 26.33
N ASP A 392 0.60 20.33 26.69
CA ASP A 392 1.21 20.00 27.98
C ASP A 392 2.69 20.40 28.00
N VAL A 393 3.38 20.23 26.87
CA VAL A 393 4.79 20.63 26.69
C VAL A 393 4.98 21.90 25.85
N GLY A 394 3.89 22.52 25.40
CA GLY A 394 3.93 23.75 24.60
C GLY A 394 4.60 23.60 23.22
N LYS A 395 4.72 22.38 22.70
CA LYS A 395 5.33 22.11 21.38
C LYS A 395 4.27 22.17 20.29
N THR A 396 4.65 22.75 19.15
CA THR A 396 3.77 22.87 17.97
C THR A 396 4.56 22.47 16.72
N GLY A 397 3.96 21.61 15.91
CA GLY A 397 4.47 21.26 14.59
C GLY A 397 4.33 22.42 13.60
N ALA A 398 4.88 22.25 12.41
CA ALA A 398 4.65 23.21 11.34
C ALA A 398 3.16 23.28 10.97
N THR A 399 2.71 24.48 10.61
CA THR A 399 1.33 24.73 10.21
C THR A 399 0.90 23.77 9.11
N ASN A 400 -0.16 23.01 9.35
CA ASN A 400 -0.79 22.08 8.41
C ASN A 400 0.16 21.01 7.85
N ALA A 401 1.21 20.68 8.61
CA ALA A 401 2.21 19.68 8.23
C ALA A 401 1.83 18.23 8.54
N HIS A 402 0.62 17.99 9.08
CA HIS A 402 0.12 16.66 9.40
C HIS A 402 -1.23 16.39 8.74
N TRP A 403 -1.50 15.12 8.44
CA TRP A 403 -2.83 14.57 8.18
C TRP A 403 -3.46 14.16 9.51
N ASN A 404 -4.74 14.49 9.72
CA ASN A 404 -5.57 13.76 10.66
C ASN A 404 -6.28 12.63 9.90
N ALA A 405 -6.19 11.40 10.38
CA ALA A 405 -6.99 10.28 9.89
C ALA A 405 -8.00 9.87 10.97
N THR A 406 -9.29 9.91 10.64
CA THR A 406 -10.34 9.37 11.47
C THR A 406 -10.67 7.97 10.95
N PHE A 407 -10.41 6.94 11.76
CA PHE A 407 -10.64 5.56 11.36
C PHE A 407 -12.11 5.18 11.51
N ASP A 408 -12.52 4.19 10.72
CA ASP A 408 -13.89 3.70 10.63
C ASP A 408 -14.08 2.45 11.48
N ALA A 409 -15.22 2.36 12.16
CA ALA A 409 -15.68 1.10 12.72
C ALA A 409 -15.90 0.05 11.61
N THR A 410 -15.34 -1.14 11.81
CA THR A 410 -15.40 -2.28 10.89
C THR A 410 -16.11 -3.48 11.52
N LEU A 411 -16.17 -4.61 10.82
CA LEU A 411 -16.77 -5.83 11.35
C LEU A 411 -15.93 -6.43 12.48
N ASN A 412 -14.60 -6.32 12.38
CA ASN A 412 -13.65 -6.97 13.28
C ASN A 412 -13.14 -6.07 14.40
N GLY A 413 -13.52 -4.80 14.41
CA GLY A 413 -13.10 -3.84 15.43
C GLY A 413 -13.24 -2.41 14.95
N HIS A 414 -12.61 -1.48 15.63
CA HIS A 414 -12.53 -0.10 15.15
C HIS A 414 -11.20 0.15 14.43
N GLY A 415 -10.10 -0.38 14.97
CA GLY A 415 -8.77 0.07 14.62
C GLY A 415 -8.53 1.51 15.09
N VAL A 416 -7.46 1.72 15.84
CA VAL A 416 -7.01 3.04 16.27
C VAL A 416 -5.49 3.11 16.10
N THR A 417 -4.81 3.99 16.85
CA THR A 417 -3.37 3.87 17.06
C THR A 417 -3.08 3.96 18.55
N GLU A 418 -2.04 3.27 18.99
CA GLU A 418 -1.52 3.29 20.36
C GLU A 418 0.00 3.58 20.39
N GLY A 419 0.58 3.72 21.58
CA GLY A 419 2.04 3.79 21.73
C GLY A 419 2.72 2.60 21.04
N GLY A 420 3.82 2.83 20.29
CA GLY A 420 4.43 1.81 19.42
C GLY A 420 3.98 1.90 17.95
N SER A 421 2.80 2.44 17.69
CA SER A 421 2.34 2.74 16.32
C SER A 421 3.09 3.90 15.68
N SER A 422 3.77 4.72 16.48
CA SER A 422 4.59 5.86 16.02
C SER A 422 5.49 5.47 14.86
N GLY A 423 5.51 6.30 13.81
CA GLY A 423 6.26 6.07 12.58
C GLY A 423 5.61 5.14 11.56
N SER A 424 4.45 4.54 11.88
CA SER A 424 3.70 3.71 10.94
C SER A 424 3.24 4.49 9.70
N PRO A 425 3.21 3.84 8.52
CA PRO A 425 2.71 4.46 7.30
C PRO A 425 1.19 4.65 7.33
N LEU A 426 0.72 5.80 6.84
CA LEU A 426 -0.63 5.99 6.33
C LEU A 426 -0.62 5.75 4.83
N PHE A 427 -1.42 4.80 4.35
CA PHE A 427 -1.61 4.53 2.94
C PHE A 427 -2.89 5.20 2.42
N ASN A 428 -2.85 5.70 1.19
CA ASN A 428 -4.05 6.06 0.44
C ASN A 428 -4.66 4.84 -0.28
N SER A 429 -5.82 5.04 -0.90
CA SER A 429 -6.59 4.02 -1.64
C SER A 429 -5.81 3.28 -2.73
N LYS A 430 -4.69 3.85 -3.19
CA LYS A 430 -3.79 3.30 -4.20
C LYS A 430 -2.64 2.48 -3.63
N GLY A 431 -2.58 2.28 -2.31
CA GLY A 431 -1.47 1.56 -1.69
C GLY A 431 -0.19 2.38 -1.54
N LEU A 432 -0.26 3.72 -1.60
CA LEU A 432 0.88 4.61 -1.53
C LEU A 432 0.96 5.33 -0.18
N ILE A 433 2.16 5.40 0.38
CA ILE A 433 2.41 6.12 1.64
C ILE A 433 2.26 7.62 1.43
N ILE A 434 1.40 8.26 2.24
CA ILE A 434 1.15 9.71 2.24
C ILE A 434 1.65 10.41 3.51
N GLY A 435 2.04 9.66 4.54
CA GLY A 435 2.58 10.18 5.79
C GLY A 435 2.97 9.09 6.79
N THR A 436 3.54 9.53 7.92
CA THR A 436 4.01 8.67 9.03
C THR A 436 3.41 9.11 10.36
N LEU A 437 2.96 8.19 11.21
CA LEU A 437 2.29 8.55 12.46
C LEU A 437 3.23 9.31 13.41
N SER A 438 2.86 10.53 13.77
CA SER A 438 3.56 11.32 14.79
C SER A 438 2.94 11.13 16.18
N GLY A 439 1.65 10.80 16.25
CA GLY A 439 0.91 10.55 17.49
C GLY A 439 -0.56 10.93 17.35
N GLY A 440 -1.28 11.02 18.46
CA GLY A 440 -2.72 11.24 18.40
C GLY A 440 -3.39 11.23 19.78
N SER A 441 -4.69 11.43 19.79
CA SER A 441 -5.54 11.29 20.98
C SER A 441 -6.51 10.12 20.87
N SER A 442 -6.45 9.32 19.81
CA SER A 442 -7.28 8.13 19.64
C SER A 442 -6.93 7.05 20.66
N SER A 443 -7.94 6.30 21.10
CA SER A 443 -7.81 5.04 21.84
C SER A 443 -9.06 4.20 21.60
N CYS A 444 -9.13 2.95 22.04
CA CYS A 444 -10.36 2.17 21.91
C CYS A 444 -11.52 2.75 22.74
N GLU A 445 -11.23 3.53 23.77
CA GLU A 445 -12.25 4.29 24.53
C GLU A 445 -12.63 5.62 23.85
N LEU A 446 -11.74 6.19 23.05
CA LEU A 446 -11.95 7.41 22.27
C LEU A 446 -11.59 7.16 20.78
N PRO A 447 -12.38 6.35 20.07
CA PRO A 447 -12.02 5.91 18.71
C PRO A 447 -12.02 7.04 17.68
N GLU A 448 -12.84 8.07 17.91
CA GLU A 448 -12.93 9.30 17.09
C GLU A 448 -11.83 10.33 17.44
N GLY A 449 -10.85 9.96 18.26
CA GLY A 449 -9.71 10.82 18.58
C GLY A 449 -8.81 11.07 17.36
N LEU A 450 -7.93 12.06 17.49
CA LEU A 450 -7.02 12.44 16.39
C LEU A 450 -5.99 11.35 16.14
N ASN A 451 -5.69 11.03 14.88
CA ASN A 451 -4.51 10.27 14.48
C ASN A 451 -3.68 11.14 13.52
N LEU A 452 -2.56 11.68 14.02
CA LEU A 452 -1.79 12.72 13.36
C LEU A 452 -0.57 12.13 12.64
N TYR A 453 -0.61 12.10 11.32
CA TYR A 453 0.46 11.60 10.47
C TYR A 453 1.24 12.76 9.84
N GLY A 454 2.54 12.88 10.10
CA GLY A 454 3.43 13.79 9.41
C GLY A 454 3.37 13.59 7.89
N LYS A 455 3.02 14.62 7.13
CA LYS A 455 2.81 14.50 5.69
C LYS A 455 4.11 14.20 4.96
N LEU A 456 4.11 13.20 4.08
CA LEU A 456 5.27 12.94 3.21
C LEU A 456 5.61 14.15 2.35
N TYR A 457 4.61 14.92 1.89
CA TYR A 457 4.81 16.21 1.20
C TYR A 457 5.74 17.15 1.98
N TYR A 458 5.62 17.18 3.32
CA TYR A 458 6.43 18.05 4.17
C TYR A 458 7.83 17.45 4.40
N HIS A 459 7.89 16.16 4.72
CA HIS A 459 9.14 15.38 4.82
C HIS A 459 10.01 15.48 3.58
N TRP A 460 9.37 15.61 2.41
CA TRP A 460 10.01 15.64 1.11
C TRP A 460 11.09 16.72 1.04
N ASN A 461 10.69 17.98 1.27
CA ASN A 461 11.59 19.14 1.22
C ASN A 461 10.99 20.47 1.77
N LYS A 462 10.07 20.44 2.75
CA LYS A 462 9.42 21.68 3.24
C LYS A 462 10.00 22.25 4.53
N TYR A 463 10.85 21.50 5.22
CA TYR A 463 11.44 21.94 6.49
C TYR A 463 12.71 22.78 6.31
N SER A 464 13.69 22.28 5.55
CA SER A 464 15.00 22.90 5.37
C SER A 464 15.61 22.52 4.02
N ASP A 465 16.49 23.37 3.47
CA ASP A 465 17.21 23.09 2.23
C ASP A 465 18.40 22.13 2.42
N ASN A 466 18.77 21.80 3.67
CA ASN A 466 19.87 20.86 3.97
C ASN A 466 19.48 19.41 3.62
N ASP A 467 20.36 18.70 2.92
CA ASP A 467 20.16 17.30 2.52
C ASP A 467 19.87 16.37 3.71
N THR A 468 20.37 16.67 4.91
CA THR A 468 20.07 15.89 6.12
C THR A 468 18.63 16.06 6.63
N ALA A 469 17.84 16.91 5.98
CA ALA A 469 16.46 17.21 6.34
C ALA A 469 15.48 17.03 5.17
N ARG A 470 15.95 16.50 4.03
CA ARG A 470 15.17 16.34 2.82
C ARG A 470 15.17 14.90 2.34
N MET A 471 13.98 14.30 2.24
CA MET A 471 13.84 12.93 1.75
C MET A 471 13.93 12.83 0.22
N ASP A 472 13.68 13.93 -0.50
CA ASP A 472 13.71 13.96 -1.97
C ASP A 472 15.07 13.55 -2.57
N VAL A 473 16.17 13.91 -1.92
CA VAL A 473 17.54 13.53 -2.29
C VAL A 473 17.73 12.00 -2.35
N TRP A 474 16.97 11.26 -1.53
CA TRP A 474 17.11 9.82 -1.36
C TRP A 474 16.00 9.02 -2.06
N LEU A 475 14.77 9.55 -2.07
CA LEU A 475 13.60 8.89 -2.65
C LEU A 475 13.40 9.21 -4.14
N ASP A 476 13.90 10.37 -4.62
CA ASP A 476 14.01 10.69 -6.05
C ASP A 476 15.46 11.02 -6.45
N PRO A 477 16.40 10.07 -6.31
CA PRO A 477 17.82 10.30 -6.59
C PRO A 477 18.09 10.62 -8.08
N LEU A 478 17.14 10.32 -8.97
CA LEU A 478 17.21 10.62 -10.39
C LEU A 478 16.64 12.01 -10.75
N GLY A 479 16.04 12.73 -9.80
CA GLY A 479 15.44 14.04 -10.04
C GLY A 479 14.32 14.02 -11.07
N THR A 480 13.54 12.94 -11.11
CA THR A 480 12.44 12.75 -12.07
C THR A 480 11.30 13.74 -11.85
N GLY A 481 11.14 14.25 -10.63
CA GLY A 481 10.09 15.20 -10.27
C GLY A 481 8.71 14.58 -10.13
N VAL A 482 8.59 13.25 -10.18
CA VAL A 482 7.30 12.55 -10.01
C VAL A 482 6.70 12.86 -8.64
N THR A 483 5.36 12.93 -8.58
CA THR A 483 4.61 13.19 -7.34
C THR A 483 4.18 11.92 -6.64
N SER A 484 4.24 10.78 -7.33
CA SER A 484 3.97 9.47 -6.78
C SER A 484 4.88 8.43 -7.42
N LEU A 485 5.11 7.32 -6.71
CA LEU A 485 5.85 6.17 -7.18
C LEU A 485 5.24 4.90 -6.59
N GLN A 486 4.96 3.91 -7.44
CA GLN A 486 4.40 2.62 -7.02
C GLN A 486 5.39 1.78 -6.20
N GLY A 487 4.83 0.89 -5.39
CA GLY A 487 5.61 -0.06 -4.60
C GLY A 487 6.26 -1.14 -5.46
N MET A 488 7.29 -1.77 -4.92
CA MET A 488 8.10 -2.75 -5.62
C MET A 488 8.34 -3.97 -4.74
N THR A 489 8.07 -5.15 -5.28
CA THR A 489 8.39 -6.44 -4.66
C THR A 489 9.90 -6.65 -4.56
N GLN A 490 10.32 -7.54 -3.66
CA GLN A 490 11.73 -7.92 -3.51
C GLN A 490 12.38 -8.40 -4.82
N ASP A 491 11.64 -9.02 -5.76
CA ASP A 491 12.20 -9.45 -7.05
C ASP A 491 12.39 -8.28 -8.05
N GLY A 492 11.86 -7.09 -7.75
CA GLY A 492 11.97 -5.87 -8.54
C GLY A 492 10.75 -5.57 -9.40
N LYS A 493 9.67 -6.37 -9.31
CA LYS A 493 8.41 -6.06 -10.00
C LYS A 493 7.61 -5.01 -9.25
N THR A 494 7.08 -4.05 -10.00
CA THR A 494 6.15 -3.05 -9.50
C THR A 494 4.74 -3.64 -9.42
N ILE A 495 4.03 -3.44 -8.31
CA ILE A 495 2.63 -3.89 -8.14
C ILE A 495 1.76 -2.64 -7.97
N GLY A 496 0.61 -2.62 -8.63
CA GLY A 496 -0.24 -1.43 -8.74
C GLY A 496 -0.13 -0.85 -10.14
N ASN A 497 -0.70 -1.55 -11.12
CA ASN A 497 -0.80 -0.99 -12.46
C ASN A 497 -1.92 0.05 -12.47
N GLU A 498 -1.57 1.31 -12.17
CA GLU A 498 -2.34 2.49 -12.60
C GLU A 498 -2.40 2.59 -14.15
N TYR A 499 -1.70 1.70 -14.83
CA TYR A 499 -1.69 1.59 -16.27
C TYR A 499 -2.97 0.94 -16.78
N GLU A 500 -3.72 1.70 -17.54
CA GLU A 500 -4.96 1.25 -18.17
C GLU A 500 -4.71 0.08 -19.13
N SER A 501 -5.62 -0.89 -19.09
CA SER A 501 -5.56 -2.07 -19.96
C SER A 501 -5.97 -1.72 -21.39
N PRO A 502 -5.53 -2.48 -22.41
CA PRO A 502 -6.14 -2.39 -23.73
C PRO A 502 -7.66 -2.56 -23.64
N THR A 503 -8.42 -1.77 -24.41
CA THR A 503 -9.88 -1.86 -24.39
C THR A 503 -10.39 -2.64 -25.60
N ASP A 504 -11.61 -3.17 -25.51
CA ASP A 504 -12.30 -3.82 -26.64
C ASP A 504 -11.49 -4.96 -27.30
N LEU A 505 -10.80 -5.79 -26.50
CA LEU A 505 -10.10 -6.96 -27.00
C LEU A 505 -11.10 -7.94 -27.61
N LYS A 506 -10.98 -8.14 -28.91
CA LYS A 506 -11.81 -9.02 -29.73
C LYS A 506 -10.95 -10.04 -30.44
N TYR A 507 -11.58 -11.13 -30.84
CA TYR A 507 -10.97 -12.14 -31.68
C TYR A 507 -11.83 -12.45 -32.91
N LYS A 508 -11.16 -12.88 -33.98
CA LYS A 508 -11.77 -13.40 -35.20
C LYS A 508 -11.04 -14.67 -35.61
N GLN A 509 -11.77 -15.77 -35.74
CA GLN A 509 -11.20 -17.01 -36.27
C GLN A 509 -10.88 -16.84 -37.76
N ILE A 510 -9.63 -17.13 -38.15
CA ILE A 510 -9.15 -17.01 -39.53
C ILE A 510 -9.12 -18.37 -40.22
N SER A 511 -8.61 -19.39 -39.52
CA SER A 511 -8.56 -20.77 -39.98
C SER A 511 -8.52 -21.72 -38.78
N THR A 512 -8.52 -23.04 -39.04
CA THR A 512 -8.35 -24.05 -37.99
C THR A 512 -6.97 -23.87 -37.36
N GLY A 513 -6.92 -23.41 -36.10
CA GLY A 513 -5.66 -23.16 -35.39
C GLY A 513 -5.08 -21.75 -35.54
N GLU A 514 -5.78 -20.82 -36.20
CA GLU A 514 -5.37 -19.41 -36.31
C GLU A 514 -6.48 -18.42 -35.91
N ILE A 515 -6.13 -17.51 -35.01
CA ILE A 515 -7.02 -16.47 -34.51
C ILE A 515 -6.35 -15.11 -34.63
N GLN A 516 -7.09 -14.14 -35.18
CA GLN A 516 -6.69 -12.74 -35.20
C GLN A 516 -7.29 -12.03 -33.98
N LEU A 517 -6.44 -11.42 -33.18
CA LEU A 517 -6.79 -10.51 -32.10
C LEU A 517 -6.79 -9.07 -32.61
N THR A 518 -7.74 -8.27 -32.14
CA THR A 518 -7.82 -6.81 -32.36
C THR A 518 -8.22 -6.13 -31.06
N TRP A 519 -7.61 -4.99 -30.74
CA TRP A 519 -7.91 -4.22 -29.53
C TRP A 519 -7.78 -2.71 -29.80
N ASN A 520 -8.30 -1.90 -28.90
CA ASN A 520 -8.12 -0.45 -28.89
C ASN A 520 -7.03 -0.05 -27.90
N ALA A 521 -6.52 1.18 -28.07
CA ALA A 521 -5.60 1.74 -27.09
C ALA A 521 -6.26 1.85 -25.71
N PRO A 522 -5.48 1.79 -24.62
CA PRO A 522 -5.97 2.19 -23.31
C PRO A 522 -6.54 3.61 -23.35
N VAL A 523 -7.71 3.81 -22.73
CA VAL A 523 -8.31 5.14 -22.58
C VAL A 523 -7.80 5.71 -21.27
N LEU A 524 -6.81 6.59 -21.35
CA LEU A 524 -6.22 7.25 -20.18
C LEU A 524 -6.97 8.55 -19.90
N GLU A 525 -7.68 8.61 -18.78
CA GLU A 525 -8.29 9.83 -18.24
C GLU A 525 -7.67 10.16 -16.88
N LYS A 526 -7.59 11.45 -16.54
CA LYS A 526 -7.20 11.95 -15.21
C LYS A 526 -8.22 12.96 -14.74
N ILE A 527 -8.53 12.95 -13.46
CA ILE A 527 -9.37 13.96 -12.82
C ILE A 527 -8.43 14.99 -12.19
N ALA A 528 -8.60 16.26 -12.53
CA ALA A 528 -7.79 17.34 -11.99
C ALA A 528 -8.67 18.40 -11.31
N GLY A 529 -8.27 18.81 -10.11
CA GLY A 529 -9.00 19.72 -9.23
C GLY A 529 -8.12 20.14 -8.06
N TRP A 530 -8.34 21.33 -7.53
CA TRP A 530 -7.68 21.84 -6.34
C TRP A 530 -8.52 21.52 -5.10
N GLY A 531 -7.88 20.98 -4.07
CA GLY A 531 -8.55 20.57 -2.85
C GLY A 531 -9.24 19.20 -2.94
N SER A 532 -9.95 18.80 -1.89
CA SER A 532 -10.43 17.41 -1.73
C SER A 532 -11.62 17.05 -2.61
N GLN A 533 -12.32 18.07 -3.13
CA GLN A 533 -13.61 17.93 -3.83
C GLN A 533 -14.75 17.40 -2.96
N ASP A 534 -14.53 17.21 -1.65
CA ASP A 534 -15.60 16.88 -0.72
C ASP A 534 -16.47 18.09 -0.42
N ARG A 535 -17.69 17.82 0.02
CA ARG A 535 -18.65 18.87 0.36
C ARG A 535 -18.59 19.17 1.83
N TYR A 536 -17.96 20.28 2.17
CA TYR A 536 -17.96 20.80 3.53
C TYR A 536 -18.97 21.94 3.72
N GLN A 537 -19.02 22.86 2.76
CA GLN A 537 -19.92 24.01 2.80
C GLN A 537 -20.68 24.20 1.49
N GLN A 538 -21.83 24.86 1.59
CA GLN A 538 -22.54 25.40 0.44
C GLN A 538 -22.53 26.91 0.49
N PHE A 539 -22.49 27.55 -0.69
CA PHE A 539 -22.50 29.00 -0.80
C PHE A 539 -23.40 29.50 -1.93
N GLY A 540 -23.82 30.76 -1.79
CA GLY A 540 -24.69 31.42 -2.76
C GLY A 540 -24.84 32.93 -2.52
N LEU A 541 -25.49 33.61 -3.46
CA LEU A 541 -25.67 35.07 -3.53
C LEU A 541 -27.16 35.47 -3.53
N GLY A 542 -27.98 34.82 -2.70
CA GLY A 542 -29.37 35.25 -2.49
C GLY A 542 -30.25 35.24 -3.75
N GLY A 543 -30.02 34.30 -4.66
CA GLY A 543 -30.75 34.17 -5.92
C GLY A 543 -30.13 34.91 -7.11
N ASP A 544 -29.08 35.73 -6.88
CA ASP A 544 -28.38 36.42 -7.96
C ASP A 544 -27.43 35.45 -8.71
N PRO A 545 -27.47 35.41 -10.07
CA PRO A 545 -26.59 34.57 -10.88
C PRO A 545 -25.11 34.88 -10.68
N PHE A 546 -24.26 33.87 -10.73
CA PHE A 546 -22.81 34.03 -10.57
C PHE A 546 -22.04 32.83 -11.13
N TYR A 547 -20.71 32.91 -11.09
CA TYR A 547 -19.80 31.85 -11.48
C TYR A 547 -18.95 31.42 -10.29
N PHE A 548 -18.67 30.13 -10.18
CA PHE A 548 -17.59 29.62 -9.33
C PHE A 548 -16.62 28.81 -10.20
N ALA A 549 -15.32 28.89 -9.91
CA ALA A 549 -14.30 28.40 -10.81
C ALA A 549 -13.05 27.88 -10.10
N GLN A 550 -12.32 27.07 -10.86
CA GLN A 550 -10.94 26.76 -10.60
C GLN A 550 -10.05 27.20 -11.77
N LYS A 551 -8.80 27.52 -11.46
CA LYS A 551 -7.80 28.01 -12.43
C LYS A 551 -6.52 27.18 -12.35
N TRP A 552 -5.94 26.88 -13.51
CA TRP A 552 -4.62 26.27 -13.66
C TRP A 552 -3.72 27.21 -14.45
N ASP A 553 -2.51 27.43 -13.95
CA ASP A 553 -1.51 28.28 -14.62
C ASP A 553 -0.69 27.50 -15.65
N THR A 554 0.11 28.23 -16.43
CA THR A 554 0.96 27.62 -17.46
C THR A 554 1.88 26.50 -16.96
N LYS A 555 2.36 26.52 -15.71
CA LYS A 555 3.24 25.47 -15.16
C LYS A 555 2.44 24.21 -14.87
N ASP A 556 1.25 24.37 -14.28
CA ASP A 556 0.34 23.26 -13.99
C ASP A 556 -0.04 22.49 -15.27
N LEU A 557 -0.20 23.22 -16.39
CA LEU A 557 -0.71 22.67 -17.64
C LEU A 557 0.36 22.06 -18.55
N GLN A 558 1.66 22.31 -18.31
CA GLN A 558 2.75 21.77 -19.15
C GLN A 558 2.63 20.26 -19.41
N PRO A 559 2.34 19.41 -18.41
CA PRO A 559 2.34 17.96 -18.60
C PRO A 559 1.21 17.44 -19.51
N VAL A 560 0.21 18.28 -19.79
CA VAL A 560 -0.99 17.94 -20.56
C VAL A 560 -1.21 18.87 -21.75
N HIS A 561 -0.15 19.52 -22.26
CA HIS A 561 -0.23 20.31 -23.47
C HIS A 561 -0.83 19.50 -24.64
N LYS A 562 -1.80 20.08 -25.37
CA LYS A 562 -2.61 19.46 -26.44
C LYS A 562 -3.54 18.32 -26.02
N LYS A 563 -3.56 17.94 -24.75
CA LYS A 563 -4.56 16.99 -24.24
C LYS A 563 -5.92 17.65 -24.14
N THR A 564 -6.98 16.87 -23.97
CA THR A 564 -8.36 17.38 -24.07
C THR A 564 -9.14 17.26 -22.77
N ILE A 565 -9.84 18.32 -22.38
CA ILE A 565 -10.89 18.26 -21.35
C ILE A 565 -12.11 17.64 -21.99
N ARG A 566 -12.61 16.56 -21.39
CA ARG A 566 -13.78 15.82 -21.87
C ARG A 566 -15.00 15.99 -20.98
N LYS A 567 -14.79 16.12 -19.68
CA LYS A 567 -15.87 16.24 -18.71
C LYS A 567 -15.54 17.29 -17.67
N VAL A 568 -16.58 17.85 -17.07
CA VAL A 568 -16.49 18.72 -15.89
C VAL A 568 -17.37 18.12 -14.80
N ASN A 569 -16.79 17.92 -13.64
CA ASN A 569 -17.44 17.35 -12.48
C ASN A 569 -17.79 18.48 -11.50
N PHE A 570 -19.04 18.55 -11.08
CA PHE A 570 -19.47 19.47 -10.03
C PHE A 570 -20.70 18.92 -9.32
N TYR A 571 -21.07 19.54 -8.20
CA TYR A 571 -22.23 19.13 -7.41
C TYR A 571 -23.42 20.08 -7.62
N PRO A 572 -24.44 19.69 -8.39
CA PRO A 572 -25.65 20.50 -8.59
C PRO A 572 -26.65 20.37 -7.44
N GLN A 573 -27.40 21.43 -7.19
CA GLN A 573 -28.54 21.47 -6.28
C GLN A 573 -29.88 21.34 -7.03
N GLU A 574 -30.89 20.85 -6.32
CA GLU A 574 -32.25 20.78 -6.84
C GLU A 574 -32.81 22.19 -7.08
N GLY A 575 -33.55 22.37 -8.19
CA GLY A 575 -34.17 23.66 -8.53
C GLY A 575 -33.20 24.74 -9.01
N VAL A 576 -31.96 24.37 -9.38
CA VAL A 576 -30.95 25.30 -9.89
C VAL A 576 -30.61 24.98 -11.35
N THR A 577 -30.47 26.01 -12.17
CA THR A 577 -30.04 25.89 -13.57
C THR A 577 -28.56 26.21 -13.69
N TYR A 578 -27.79 25.32 -14.32
CA TYR A 578 -26.33 25.46 -14.46
C TYR A 578 -25.87 25.39 -15.93
N GLY A 579 -24.70 25.96 -16.18
CA GLY A 579 -23.90 25.69 -17.38
C GLY A 579 -22.41 25.73 -17.09
N VAL A 580 -21.60 25.23 -18.01
CA VAL A 580 -20.14 25.30 -17.94
C VAL A 580 -19.62 26.50 -18.74
N TYR A 581 -18.57 27.12 -18.24
CA TYR A 581 -17.81 28.18 -18.88
C TYR A 581 -16.31 27.83 -18.79
N ILE A 582 -15.63 27.71 -19.94
CA ILE A 582 -14.17 27.49 -20.00
C ILE A 582 -13.54 28.64 -20.76
N LYS A 583 -12.46 29.22 -20.22
CA LYS A 583 -11.69 30.30 -20.84
C LYS A 583 -10.21 29.97 -20.86
N GLN A 584 -9.57 30.09 -22.04
CA GLN A 584 -8.11 30.01 -22.19
C GLN A 584 -7.66 31.02 -23.25
N GLY A 585 -7.10 32.15 -22.78
CA GLY A 585 -6.79 33.32 -23.60
C GLY A 585 -8.04 33.85 -24.32
N ASN A 586 -8.02 33.81 -25.65
CA ASN A 586 -9.14 34.27 -26.50
C ASN A 586 -10.18 33.18 -26.80
N ARG A 587 -9.99 31.95 -26.30
CA ARG A 587 -10.92 30.83 -26.53
C ARG A 587 -11.90 30.73 -25.38
N GLU A 588 -13.18 30.61 -25.73
CA GLU A 588 -14.29 30.49 -24.77
C GLU A 588 -15.20 29.33 -25.15
N TYR A 589 -15.60 28.54 -24.16
CA TYR A 589 -16.56 27.44 -24.31
C TYR A 589 -17.70 27.65 -23.33
N GLU A 590 -18.93 27.62 -23.83
CA GLU A 590 -20.14 27.78 -23.03
C GLU A 590 -21.18 26.72 -23.40
N GLU A 591 -21.71 26.02 -22.38
CA GLU A 591 -22.76 25.03 -22.60
C GLU A 591 -23.70 24.95 -21.40
N SER A 592 -25.01 24.94 -21.64
CA SER A 592 -26.02 24.71 -20.60
C SER A 592 -26.36 23.22 -20.47
N PHE A 593 -26.70 22.79 -19.25
CA PHE A 593 -26.97 21.39 -18.96
C PHE A 593 -28.46 21.16 -18.68
N THR A 594 -29.05 20.15 -19.29
CA THR A 594 -30.51 19.86 -19.19
C THR A 594 -30.84 18.62 -18.37
N GLN A 595 -29.85 17.84 -17.93
CA GLN A 595 -30.03 16.57 -17.21
C GLN A 595 -29.03 16.44 -16.05
N LEU A 596 -29.29 17.17 -14.96
CA LEU A 596 -28.48 17.11 -13.74
C LEU A 596 -29.25 16.36 -12.65
N LYS A 597 -28.54 15.51 -11.90
CA LYS A 597 -29.09 14.80 -10.74
C LYS A 597 -28.66 15.54 -9.48
N SER A 598 -29.59 16.17 -8.78
CA SER A 598 -29.30 16.76 -7.46
C SER A 598 -28.89 15.68 -6.47
N GLY A 599 -28.18 16.09 -5.39
CA GLY A 599 -27.86 15.16 -4.31
C GLY A 599 -26.60 14.32 -4.52
N LYS A 600 -25.83 14.52 -5.60
CA LYS A 600 -24.55 13.84 -5.87
C LYS A 600 -23.70 14.57 -6.90
N ILE A 601 -22.41 14.22 -7.02
CA ILE A 601 -21.55 14.72 -8.10
C ILE A 601 -22.07 14.27 -9.47
N ASN A 602 -22.07 15.20 -10.43
CA ASN A 602 -22.40 14.92 -11.82
C ASN A 602 -21.13 15.12 -12.67
N SER A 603 -20.78 14.11 -13.46
CA SER A 603 -19.73 14.20 -14.47
C SER A 603 -20.33 14.54 -15.82
N VAL A 604 -20.25 15.81 -16.21
CA VAL A 604 -20.91 16.30 -17.43
C VAL A 604 -19.94 16.29 -18.60
N THR A 605 -20.29 15.54 -19.64
CA THR A 605 -19.46 15.44 -20.86
C THR A 605 -19.67 16.66 -21.75
N LEU A 606 -18.57 17.29 -22.17
CA LEU A 606 -18.59 18.40 -23.12
C LEU A 606 -18.99 17.88 -24.51
N LYS A 607 -19.88 18.59 -25.23
CA LYS A 607 -20.22 18.25 -26.62
C LYS A 607 -19.01 18.24 -27.53
N THR A 608 -18.11 19.19 -27.36
CA THR A 608 -16.83 19.23 -28.07
C THR A 608 -15.70 19.25 -27.04
N PRO A 609 -14.75 18.29 -27.10
CA PRO A 609 -13.58 18.29 -26.23
C PRO A 609 -12.79 19.59 -26.31
N PHE A 610 -12.35 20.12 -25.17
CA PHE A 610 -11.58 21.37 -25.13
C PHE A 610 -10.08 21.09 -25.09
N VAL A 611 -9.34 21.50 -26.12
CA VAL A 611 -7.88 21.27 -26.22
C VAL A 611 -7.10 22.23 -25.32
N ILE A 612 -6.23 21.70 -24.46
CA ILE A 612 -5.44 22.48 -23.49
C ILE A 612 -4.21 23.10 -24.19
N ASP A 613 -4.08 24.42 -24.10
CA ASP A 613 -2.86 25.15 -24.48
C ASP A 613 -2.06 25.56 -23.23
N ALA A 614 -1.11 24.73 -22.83
CA ALA A 614 -0.20 25.01 -21.71
C ALA A 614 0.58 26.35 -21.77
N LYS A 615 0.54 27.10 -22.88
CA LYS A 615 1.12 28.45 -22.96
C LYS A 615 0.24 29.54 -22.34
N GLN A 616 -0.99 29.21 -21.94
CA GLN A 616 -1.96 30.15 -21.40
C GLN A 616 -2.68 29.54 -20.20
N ASP A 617 -2.97 30.37 -19.20
CA ASP A 617 -3.76 29.98 -18.05
C ASP A 617 -5.15 29.47 -18.49
N LEU A 618 -5.61 28.41 -17.84
CA LEU A 618 -6.92 27.80 -18.05
C LEU A 618 -7.83 28.16 -16.87
N LEU A 619 -9.02 28.66 -17.16
CA LEU A 619 -10.08 28.84 -16.18
C LEU A 619 -11.30 28.01 -16.57
N VAL A 620 -11.78 27.18 -15.64
CA VAL A 620 -12.98 26.36 -15.80
C VAL A 620 -13.95 26.76 -14.70
N ALA A 621 -15.18 27.06 -15.09
CA ALA A 621 -16.19 27.59 -14.20
C ALA A 621 -17.54 26.92 -14.44
N ILE A 622 -18.36 26.94 -13.40
CA ILE A 622 -19.78 26.65 -13.49
C ILE A 622 -20.52 27.98 -13.35
N HIS A 623 -21.36 28.27 -14.34
CA HIS A 623 -22.30 29.37 -14.33
C HIS A 623 -23.58 28.91 -13.64
N VAL A 624 -23.88 29.51 -12.49
CA VAL A 624 -25.17 29.39 -11.81
C VAL A 624 -26.13 30.40 -12.44
N ILE A 625 -27.06 29.92 -13.26
CA ILE A 625 -27.89 30.74 -14.14
C ILE A 625 -29.12 31.26 -13.41
N SER A 626 -29.79 30.41 -12.64
CA SER A 626 -30.99 30.76 -11.89
C SER A 626 -31.23 29.82 -10.71
N TYR A 627 -31.63 30.36 -9.57
CA TYR A 627 -31.96 29.64 -8.34
C TYR A 627 -32.80 30.50 -7.39
N ALA A 628 -33.47 29.87 -6.42
CA ALA A 628 -34.24 30.59 -5.41
C ALA A 628 -33.34 31.27 -4.36
N ASN A 629 -33.80 32.39 -3.80
CA ASN A 629 -33.03 33.21 -2.84
C ASN A 629 -32.53 32.44 -1.61
N ASN A 630 -33.26 31.43 -1.15
CA ASN A 630 -32.90 30.60 0.01
C ASN A 630 -32.08 29.34 -0.35
N THR A 631 -31.59 29.23 -1.58
CA THR A 631 -30.81 28.08 -2.07
C THR A 631 -29.32 28.43 -2.12
N TYR A 632 -28.46 27.46 -1.78
CA TYR A 632 -27.00 27.58 -1.82
C TYR A 632 -26.45 26.69 -2.96
N PRO A 633 -26.35 27.23 -4.19
CA PRO A 633 -26.18 26.44 -5.41
C PRO A 633 -24.77 25.88 -5.64
N ALA A 634 -23.76 26.35 -4.93
CA ALA A 634 -22.38 25.91 -5.08
C ALA A 634 -21.86 25.26 -3.79
N CYS A 635 -20.84 24.40 -3.90
CA CYS A 635 -20.21 23.75 -2.76
C CYS A 635 -18.71 24.06 -2.71
N SER A 636 -18.14 24.08 -1.52
CA SER A 636 -16.69 24.13 -1.28
C SER A 636 -16.26 22.98 -0.36
N ASP A 637 -14.98 22.63 -0.42
CA ASP A 637 -14.35 21.70 0.51
C ASP A 637 -14.05 22.36 1.87
N GLU A 638 -13.34 21.64 2.73
CA GLU A 638 -12.96 22.13 4.06
C GLU A 638 -11.70 23.01 4.05
N GLY A 639 -10.86 22.86 3.03
CA GLY A 639 -9.59 23.58 2.91
C GLY A 639 -8.34 22.75 3.19
N PRO A 640 -7.16 23.39 3.20
CA PRO A 640 -6.97 24.82 2.90
C PRO A 640 -7.20 25.16 1.42
N ALA A 641 -7.55 26.41 1.14
CA ALA A 641 -7.65 26.91 -0.23
C ALA A 641 -6.27 26.93 -0.90
N VAL A 642 -6.24 26.57 -2.17
CA VAL A 642 -5.15 26.95 -3.07
C VAL A 642 -5.47 28.34 -3.60
N ASP A 643 -5.08 29.37 -2.85
CA ASP A 643 -5.50 30.75 -3.12
C ASP A 643 -5.17 31.22 -4.54
N GLY A 644 -6.12 31.91 -5.17
CA GLY A 644 -6.04 32.36 -6.56
C GLY A 644 -6.18 31.24 -7.61
N LYS A 645 -6.35 29.99 -7.18
CA LYS A 645 -6.54 28.83 -8.05
C LYS A 645 -7.83 28.09 -7.78
N GLY A 646 -8.01 27.57 -6.56
CA GLY A 646 -9.13 26.71 -6.19
C GLY A 646 -10.37 27.44 -5.66
N ASN A 647 -10.26 28.73 -5.32
CA ASN A 647 -11.23 29.47 -4.53
C ASN A 647 -11.85 30.67 -5.28
N LEU A 648 -12.12 30.52 -6.58
CA LEU A 648 -12.52 31.65 -7.44
C LEU A 648 -14.04 31.75 -7.64
N TYR A 649 -14.54 32.98 -7.69
CA TYR A 649 -15.90 33.29 -8.11
C TYR A 649 -15.98 34.60 -8.92
N SER A 650 -17.08 34.81 -9.64
CA SER A 650 -17.30 36.02 -10.44
C SER A 650 -18.79 36.34 -10.59
N LEU A 651 -19.13 37.64 -10.64
CA LEU A 651 -20.50 38.11 -10.90
C LEU A 651 -20.78 38.34 -12.39
N ASP A 652 -19.74 38.48 -13.21
CA ASP A 652 -19.85 38.89 -14.62
C ASP A 652 -19.05 38.00 -15.59
N GLY A 653 -18.35 36.98 -15.08
CA GLY A 653 -17.48 36.09 -15.83
C GLY A 653 -16.17 36.74 -16.32
N LYS A 654 -15.93 38.01 -15.96
CA LYS A 654 -14.78 38.81 -16.41
C LYS A 654 -13.85 39.17 -15.26
N LYS A 655 -14.41 39.69 -14.17
CA LYS A 655 -13.68 40.01 -12.94
C LYS A 655 -13.83 38.84 -11.97
N TRP A 656 -12.72 38.20 -11.66
CA TRP A 656 -12.65 37.07 -10.74
C TRP A 656 -12.11 37.53 -9.38
N GLU A 657 -12.75 37.06 -8.32
CA GLU A 657 -12.39 37.35 -6.93
C GLU A 657 -12.17 36.01 -6.19
N THR A 658 -11.35 36.04 -5.15
CA THR A 658 -11.16 34.92 -4.23
C THR A 658 -12.07 35.06 -3.03
N PHE A 659 -12.34 33.98 -2.31
CA PHE A 659 -12.91 34.08 -0.97
C PHE A 659 -11.94 34.88 -0.08
N SER A 660 -12.43 35.81 0.74
CA SER A 660 -11.55 36.55 1.66
C SER A 660 -11.02 35.64 2.77
N ASP A 661 -9.76 35.82 3.19
CA ASP A 661 -9.07 35.03 4.23
C ASP A 661 -9.86 34.87 5.54
N ASP A 662 -10.73 35.82 5.88
CA ASP A 662 -11.55 35.80 7.11
C ASP A 662 -12.90 35.03 6.96
N GLU A 663 -13.29 34.63 5.76
CA GLU A 663 -14.63 34.07 5.47
C GLU A 663 -14.63 32.60 5.06
N LEU A 664 -13.65 32.14 4.26
CA LEU A 664 -13.59 30.75 3.78
C LEU A 664 -12.20 30.36 3.23
N ASP A 665 -11.44 29.54 3.97
CA ASP A 665 -10.18 28.93 3.50
C ASP A 665 -10.46 27.61 2.75
N ALA A 666 -11.26 27.64 1.69
CA ALA A 666 -11.65 26.43 0.95
C ALA A 666 -11.63 26.57 -0.58
N ASN A 667 -11.54 25.44 -1.27
CA ASN A 667 -11.63 25.32 -2.72
C ASN A 667 -13.08 25.01 -3.13
N VAL A 668 -13.51 25.52 -4.29
CA VAL A 668 -14.82 25.17 -4.86
C VAL A 668 -14.80 23.73 -5.34
N VAL A 669 -15.89 23.00 -5.10
CA VAL A 669 -16.04 21.61 -5.57
C VAL A 669 -16.28 21.62 -7.08
N LEU A 670 -15.19 21.44 -7.83
CA LEU A 670 -15.15 21.47 -9.28
C LEU A 670 -13.88 20.75 -9.75
N SER A 671 -14.03 19.73 -10.58
CA SER A 671 -12.88 19.08 -11.21
C SER A 671 -13.10 18.88 -12.71
N ILE A 672 -12.01 18.71 -13.44
CA ILE A 672 -12.02 18.42 -14.87
C ILE A 672 -11.50 17.02 -15.15
N VAL A 673 -12.06 16.38 -16.18
CA VAL A 673 -11.55 15.10 -16.68
C VAL A 673 -10.77 15.36 -17.95
N ILE A 674 -9.46 15.16 -17.87
CA ILE A 674 -8.51 15.32 -18.97
C ILE A 674 -8.27 13.94 -19.59
N SER A 675 -8.34 13.83 -20.91
CA SER A 675 -8.03 12.63 -21.66
C SER A 675 -6.65 12.74 -22.32
N ALA A 676 -5.89 11.65 -22.36
CA ALA A 676 -4.59 11.57 -23.03
C ALA A 676 -4.66 11.71 -24.56
N GLU A 677 -5.87 11.68 -25.15
CA GLU A 677 -6.09 11.96 -26.56
C GLU A 677 -5.60 13.36 -26.94
N GLU A 678 -4.77 13.42 -27.99
CA GLU A 678 -4.29 14.70 -28.51
C GLU A 678 -5.36 15.36 -29.37
N GLY A 679 -5.62 16.63 -29.07
CA GLY A 679 -6.43 17.50 -29.89
C GLY A 679 -5.59 18.41 -30.76
N GLU A 680 -6.15 18.82 -31.90
CA GLU A 680 -5.60 19.89 -32.71
C GLU A 680 -6.14 21.24 -32.24
N PHE A 681 -5.29 22.26 -32.22
CA PHE A 681 -5.77 23.60 -31.95
C PHE A 681 -6.72 24.06 -33.06
N PRO A 682 -7.89 24.64 -32.72
CA PRO A 682 -8.81 25.14 -33.73
C PRO A 682 -8.10 26.16 -34.63
N SER A 683 -8.33 26.05 -35.94
CA SER A 683 -7.69 26.88 -36.97
C SER A 683 -8.13 28.35 -36.94
N SER A 684 -9.19 28.70 -36.19
CA SER A 684 -9.64 30.07 -35.94
C SER A 684 -9.22 30.57 -34.56
N SER A 685 -8.74 31.81 -34.49
CA SER A 685 -8.39 32.50 -33.23
C SER A 685 -9.59 32.82 -32.33
N VAL A 686 -10.81 32.53 -32.80
CA VAL A 686 -12.06 32.65 -32.05
C VAL A 686 -12.80 31.32 -32.19
N PHE A 687 -12.82 30.55 -31.11
CA PHE A 687 -13.75 29.44 -30.93
C PHE A 687 -14.70 29.91 -29.83
N SER A 688 -15.96 30.13 -30.19
CA SER A 688 -17.05 30.46 -29.26
C SER A 688 -18.24 29.60 -29.62
N THR A 689 -18.51 28.60 -28.80
CA THR A 689 -19.80 27.91 -28.77
C THR A 689 -20.57 28.54 -27.61
N SER A 690 -21.49 29.46 -27.87
CA SER A 690 -22.37 30.02 -26.84
C SER A 690 -23.81 29.64 -27.14
N THR A 691 -24.42 28.92 -26.20
CA THR A 691 -25.85 28.57 -26.23
C THR A 691 -26.68 29.36 -25.20
N PHE A 692 -26.08 30.33 -24.50
CA PHE A 692 -26.81 31.12 -23.50
C PHE A 692 -27.71 32.16 -24.18
N SER A 693 -29.03 32.04 -23.96
CA SER A 693 -30.03 32.98 -24.52
C SER A 693 -30.11 34.31 -23.77
N GLU A 694 -29.55 34.42 -22.56
CA GLU A 694 -29.56 35.65 -21.77
C GLU A 694 -28.19 35.90 -21.14
N LYS A 695 -27.63 37.09 -21.40
CA LYS A 695 -26.45 37.60 -20.69
C LYS A 695 -26.89 38.24 -19.39
N PRO A 696 -26.19 38.03 -18.26
CA PRO A 696 -26.55 38.63 -16.98
C PRO A 696 -26.69 40.16 -17.09
N GLN A 697 -27.79 40.72 -16.58
CA GLN A 697 -27.87 42.15 -16.29
C GLN A 697 -27.24 42.43 -14.91
N PRO A 698 -26.57 43.58 -14.70
CA PRO A 698 -25.83 43.80 -13.47
C PRO A 698 -26.74 44.08 -12.25
N MET A 699 -26.47 43.29 -11.20
CA MET A 699 -26.46 43.58 -9.75
C MET A 699 -27.75 43.78 -8.93
N ARG A 700 -27.82 43.04 -7.83
CA ARG A 700 -27.74 43.61 -6.47
C ARG A 700 -26.40 43.24 -5.82
N THR A 701 -25.90 44.08 -4.91
CA THR A 701 -24.68 43.87 -4.11
C THR A 701 -24.89 42.79 -3.04
N GLY A 702 -25.22 41.56 -3.43
CA GLY A 702 -25.30 40.43 -2.49
C GLY A 702 -23.91 40.09 -1.95
N ARG A 703 -23.78 39.93 -0.63
CA ARG A 703 -22.59 39.33 0.00
C ARG A 703 -22.73 37.81 -0.11
N LEU A 704 -21.62 37.10 -0.36
CA LEU A 704 -21.59 35.64 -0.29
C LEU A 704 -22.14 35.17 1.06
N SER A 705 -22.99 34.15 1.01
CA SER A 705 -23.57 33.52 2.19
C SER A 705 -23.20 32.05 2.21
N PHE A 706 -22.92 31.52 3.40
CA PHE A 706 -22.39 30.17 3.59
C PHE A 706 -23.28 29.34 4.52
N ARG A 707 -23.29 28.03 4.29
CA ARG A 707 -23.95 27.05 5.15
C ARG A 707 -23.06 25.80 5.28
N LYS A 708 -22.69 25.44 6.51
CA LYS A 708 -21.99 24.18 6.81
C LYS A 708 -22.90 22.96 6.60
N LEU A 709 -22.31 21.89 6.09
CA LEU A 709 -22.94 20.58 5.93
C LEU A 709 -22.35 19.56 6.92
N ALA A 710 -23.06 18.46 7.15
CA ALA A 710 -22.44 17.25 7.68
C ALA A 710 -21.57 16.63 6.57
N ILE A 711 -20.35 16.22 6.91
CA ILE A 711 -19.39 15.66 5.96
C ILE A 711 -19.98 14.36 5.40
N ALA A 712 -20.06 14.28 4.07
CA ALA A 712 -20.43 13.08 3.34
C ALA A 712 -19.57 13.04 2.07
N SER A 713 -18.70 12.03 1.97
CA SER A 713 -17.84 11.88 0.79
C SER A 713 -18.60 11.14 -0.32
N ASP A 714 -18.84 11.86 -1.41
CA ASP A 714 -19.27 11.30 -2.72
C ASP A 714 -18.21 11.62 -3.80
N ALA A 715 -17.01 12.08 -3.39
CA ALA A 715 -16.01 12.68 -4.26
C ALA A 715 -15.16 11.65 -5.00
N GLN A 716 -14.76 11.98 -6.23
CA GLN A 716 -13.69 11.26 -6.93
C GLN A 716 -12.37 11.98 -6.63
N GLU A 717 -11.33 11.24 -6.22
CA GLU A 717 -9.99 11.80 -5.96
C GLU A 717 -9.51 12.60 -7.18
N ALA A 718 -9.43 13.93 -7.01
CA ALA A 718 -8.84 14.81 -7.99
C ALA A 718 -7.33 14.91 -7.73
N GLU A 719 -6.54 14.83 -8.79
CA GLU A 719 -5.09 14.82 -8.71
C GLU A 719 -4.48 16.10 -9.26
N LEU A 720 -3.22 16.35 -8.91
CA LEU A 720 -2.40 17.32 -9.62
C LEU A 720 -2.22 16.90 -11.08
N ILE A 721 -2.22 17.88 -11.99
CA ILE A 721 -1.99 17.63 -13.40
C ILE A 721 -0.54 17.15 -13.59
N THR A 722 -0.39 15.87 -13.90
CA THR A 722 0.88 15.21 -14.22
C THR A 722 0.84 14.60 -15.61
N ALA A 723 2.02 14.33 -16.19
CA ALA A 723 2.10 13.78 -17.54
C ALA A 723 1.39 12.42 -17.61
N PHE A 724 0.69 12.15 -18.72
CA PHE A 724 0.18 10.81 -18.95
C PHE A 724 1.34 9.83 -19.15
N PRO A 725 1.23 8.60 -18.63
CA PRO A 725 2.24 7.60 -18.89
C PRO A 725 2.34 7.32 -20.39
N GLU A 726 3.58 7.23 -20.90
CA GLU A 726 3.82 7.01 -22.32
C GLU A 726 3.59 5.55 -22.67
N LEU A 727 2.58 5.30 -23.52
CA LEU A 727 2.30 4.00 -24.07
C LEU A 727 3.37 3.63 -25.11
N THR A 728 4.21 2.66 -24.80
CA THR A 728 5.35 2.24 -25.64
C THR A 728 5.03 1.04 -26.54
N GLY A 729 4.06 0.20 -26.16
CA GLY A 729 3.75 -1.02 -26.91
C GLY A 729 2.66 -1.89 -26.31
N TYR A 730 2.63 -3.16 -26.74
CA TYR A 730 1.71 -4.20 -26.26
C TYR A 730 2.44 -5.53 -26.13
N LYS A 731 2.04 -6.37 -25.19
CA LYS A 731 2.40 -7.79 -25.21
C LYS A 731 1.19 -8.66 -25.39
N VAL A 732 1.37 -9.77 -26.08
CA VAL A 732 0.33 -10.76 -26.32
C VAL A 732 0.73 -12.07 -25.66
N TYR A 733 -0.19 -12.63 -24.90
CA TYR A 733 0.01 -13.88 -24.18
C TYR A 733 -1.01 -14.93 -24.63
N GLN A 734 -0.59 -16.18 -24.51
CA GLN A 734 -1.47 -17.34 -24.49
C GLN A 734 -1.28 -18.05 -23.17
N ASP A 735 -2.35 -18.10 -22.37
CA ASP A 735 -2.31 -18.46 -20.97
C ASP A 735 -1.23 -17.61 -20.27
N THR A 736 -0.25 -18.23 -19.60
CA THR A 736 0.86 -17.50 -18.95
C THR A 736 2.07 -17.27 -19.85
N ARG A 737 2.04 -17.74 -21.10
CA ARG A 737 3.20 -17.69 -22.01
C ARG A 737 3.16 -16.45 -22.90
N GLU A 738 4.20 -15.62 -22.84
CA GLU A 738 4.40 -14.52 -23.79
C GLU A 738 4.58 -15.07 -25.21
N LEU A 739 3.79 -14.56 -26.16
CA LEU A 739 3.90 -14.87 -27.58
C LEU A 739 4.74 -13.84 -28.31
N THR A 740 4.53 -12.55 -28.03
CA THR A 740 5.22 -11.45 -28.70
C THR A 740 5.08 -10.14 -27.92
N THR A 741 6.01 -9.22 -28.18
CA THR A 741 5.92 -7.78 -27.88
C THR A 741 5.73 -7.00 -29.19
N LEU A 742 4.88 -5.97 -29.20
CA LEU A 742 4.46 -5.19 -30.38
C LEU A 742 4.62 -3.69 -30.13
N PRO A 743 4.94 -2.88 -31.16
CA PRO A 743 5.03 -1.42 -31.03
C PRO A 743 3.65 -0.78 -30.86
N VAL A 744 3.62 0.45 -30.30
CA VAL A 744 2.38 1.21 -30.08
C VAL A 744 1.54 1.46 -31.33
N SER A 745 2.10 1.37 -32.54
CA SER A 745 1.34 1.53 -33.79
C SER A 745 0.52 0.29 -34.17
N GLN A 746 0.79 -0.87 -33.55
CA GLN A 746 0.15 -2.13 -33.89
C GLN A 746 -0.96 -2.49 -32.87
N ARG A 747 -2.18 -2.69 -33.37
CA ARG A 747 -3.41 -2.96 -32.58
C ARG A 747 -4.06 -4.31 -32.93
N ASN A 748 -3.31 -5.18 -33.60
CA ASN A 748 -3.76 -6.51 -33.98
C ASN A 748 -2.59 -7.51 -34.00
N TYR A 749 -2.91 -8.78 -33.78
CA TYR A 749 -1.94 -9.87 -33.83
C TYR A 749 -2.61 -11.18 -34.22
N THR A 750 -1.93 -12.03 -35.00
CA THR A 750 -2.45 -13.36 -35.37
C THR A 750 -1.74 -14.43 -34.57
N VAL A 751 -2.48 -15.11 -33.69
CA VAL A 751 -2.01 -16.28 -32.94
C VAL A 751 -2.13 -17.50 -33.85
N LYS A 752 -1.06 -18.29 -33.94
CA LYS A 752 -0.97 -19.49 -34.79
C LYS A 752 -0.72 -20.73 -33.96
N ASN A 753 -1.06 -21.90 -34.51
CA ASN A 753 -0.87 -23.22 -33.91
C ASN A 753 -1.64 -23.40 -32.59
N LEU A 754 -2.86 -22.87 -32.50
CA LEU A 754 -3.72 -23.10 -31.35
C LEU A 754 -4.11 -24.58 -31.27
N ALA A 755 -3.81 -25.21 -30.13
CA ALA A 755 -4.27 -26.57 -29.82
C ALA A 755 -5.80 -26.60 -29.70
N THR A 756 -6.41 -27.80 -29.74
CA THR A 756 -7.86 -28.01 -29.62
C THR A 756 -8.46 -27.67 -28.23
N SER A 757 -7.66 -27.13 -27.31
CA SER A 757 -8.09 -26.58 -26.02
C SER A 757 -8.44 -25.10 -26.16
N THR A 758 -9.48 -24.62 -25.48
CA THR A 758 -9.85 -23.19 -25.36
C THR A 758 -8.77 -22.42 -24.59
N PRO A 759 -7.85 -21.70 -25.25
CA PRO A 759 -6.76 -21.02 -24.56
C PRO A 759 -7.19 -19.63 -24.10
N LEU A 760 -6.67 -19.15 -22.97
CA LEU A 760 -6.88 -17.77 -22.55
C LEU A 760 -5.94 -16.86 -23.35
N LEU A 761 -6.48 -16.01 -24.22
CA LEU A 761 -5.66 -15.03 -24.94
C LEU A 761 -5.69 -13.71 -24.21
N GLN A 762 -4.53 -13.11 -24.01
CA GLN A 762 -4.40 -11.87 -23.25
C GLN A 762 -3.57 -10.84 -24.01
N VAL A 763 -3.89 -9.56 -23.82
CA VAL A 763 -3.09 -8.44 -24.30
C VAL A 763 -2.87 -7.47 -23.14
N THR A 764 -1.62 -7.13 -22.85
CA THR A 764 -1.24 -6.06 -21.93
C THR A 764 -0.74 -4.85 -22.72
N ALA A 765 -0.90 -3.65 -22.19
CA ALA A 765 -0.26 -2.45 -22.71
C ALA A 765 1.08 -2.24 -22.00
N LEU A 766 2.07 -1.71 -22.72
CA LEU A 766 3.40 -1.41 -22.18
C LEU A 766 3.57 0.08 -21.97
N TYR A 767 4.14 0.44 -20.82
CA TYR A 767 4.48 1.80 -20.42
C TYR A 767 5.94 1.82 -19.95
N GLY A 768 6.86 2.09 -20.87
CA GLY A 768 8.28 1.84 -20.63
C GLY A 768 8.56 0.34 -20.51
N THR A 769 9.00 -0.11 -19.32
CA THR A 769 9.20 -1.52 -18.96
C THR A 769 8.03 -2.13 -18.20
N ASP A 770 7.09 -1.30 -17.76
CA ASP A 770 5.95 -1.73 -16.95
C ASP A 770 4.81 -2.20 -17.87
N GLU A 771 4.02 -3.18 -17.44
CA GLU A 771 2.86 -3.70 -18.19
C GLU A 771 1.58 -3.32 -17.46
N SER A 772 0.47 -3.07 -18.17
CA SER A 772 -0.85 -2.96 -17.54
C SER A 772 -1.44 -4.31 -17.16
N ALA A 773 -2.58 -4.29 -16.45
CA ALA A 773 -3.40 -5.49 -16.31
C ALA A 773 -3.81 -6.05 -17.69
N PRO A 774 -4.03 -7.38 -17.81
CA PRO A 774 -4.35 -7.98 -19.10
C PRO A 774 -5.81 -7.75 -19.48
N ALA A 775 -6.03 -7.27 -20.72
CA ALA A 775 -7.30 -7.50 -21.41
C ALA A 775 -7.36 -8.96 -21.83
N THR A 776 -8.48 -9.65 -21.59
CA THR A 776 -8.57 -11.09 -21.83
C THR A 776 -9.70 -11.46 -22.76
N VAL A 777 -9.51 -12.55 -23.52
CA VAL A 777 -10.55 -13.14 -24.35
C VAL A 777 -10.35 -14.66 -24.43
N ILE A 778 -11.43 -15.41 -24.32
CA ILE A 778 -11.42 -16.87 -24.51
C ILE A 778 -12.10 -17.13 -25.85
N PRO A 779 -11.36 -17.60 -26.87
CA PRO A 779 -11.96 -17.97 -28.13
C PRO A 779 -12.95 -19.12 -27.97
N GLU A 780 -14.14 -18.95 -28.53
CA GLU A 780 -15.09 -20.05 -28.67
C GLU A 780 -14.47 -21.06 -29.63
N THR A 781 -14.08 -22.23 -29.12
CA THR A 781 -13.89 -23.38 -30.00
C THR A 781 -15.25 -23.71 -30.57
N SER A 782 -15.47 -23.41 -31.85
CA SER A 782 -16.49 -24.10 -32.61
C SER A 782 -16.15 -25.59 -32.56
N VAL A 783 -16.72 -26.29 -31.60
CA VAL A 783 -16.77 -27.73 -31.64
C VAL A 783 -17.70 -28.02 -32.82
N GLY A 784 -17.10 -28.20 -33.99
CA GLY A 784 -17.75 -28.77 -35.17
C GLY A 784 -18.09 -30.25 -34.96
N ASN A 785 -18.65 -30.57 -33.79
CA ASN A 785 -19.30 -31.81 -33.40
C ASN A 785 -20.48 -31.46 -32.49
N GLU A 786 -21.43 -30.67 -32.98
CA GLU A 786 -22.80 -31.07 -32.69
C GLU A 786 -22.98 -32.41 -33.41
N LEU A 787 -22.89 -33.50 -32.66
CA LEU A 787 -23.67 -34.69 -33.01
C LEU A 787 -25.10 -34.17 -33.13
N LYS A 788 -25.57 -33.94 -34.37
CA LYS A 788 -27.01 -33.99 -34.62
C LYS A 788 -27.46 -35.30 -34.01
N PRO A 789 -28.35 -35.32 -33.01
CA PRO A 789 -29.03 -36.54 -32.66
C PRO A 789 -29.65 -37.04 -33.97
N THR A 790 -29.45 -38.30 -34.29
CA THR A 790 -30.25 -38.97 -35.33
C THR A 790 -31.72 -38.64 -35.05
N ASP A 791 -32.51 -38.39 -36.10
CA ASP A 791 -33.91 -37.88 -36.07
C ASP A 791 -34.92 -38.66 -35.17
N GLU A 792 -34.48 -39.63 -34.36
CA GLU A 792 -35.28 -40.50 -33.50
C GLU A 792 -35.18 -40.20 -31.98
N GLU A 793 -34.19 -39.44 -31.49
CA GLU A 793 -34.04 -39.16 -30.05
C GLU A 793 -34.79 -37.89 -29.60
N VAL A 794 -35.24 -37.87 -28.34
CA VAL A 794 -35.91 -36.71 -27.76
C VAL A 794 -34.89 -35.69 -27.29
N ASP A 795 -35.05 -34.43 -27.67
CA ASP A 795 -34.12 -33.37 -27.27
C ASP A 795 -34.82 -32.01 -27.09
N ILE A 796 -34.12 -31.01 -26.56
CA ILE A 796 -34.61 -29.63 -26.45
C ILE A 796 -33.79 -28.62 -27.27
N GLN A 797 -34.47 -27.66 -27.93
CA GLN A 797 -33.82 -26.57 -28.68
C GLN A 797 -34.58 -25.24 -28.57
N PRO A 798 -33.88 -24.09 -28.49
CA PRO A 798 -32.43 -23.96 -28.42
C PRO A 798 -31.88 -24.31 -27.02
N ARG A 799 -30.61 -24.75 -26.96
CA ARG A 799 -29.89 -24.99 -25.69
C ARG A 799 -29.66 -23.71 -24.90
N ILE A 800 -29.57 -22.58 -25.59
CA ILE A 800 -29.53 -21.25 -24.99
C ILE A 800 -30.83 -20.55 -25.36
N PHE A 801 -31.70 -20.34 -24.38
CA PHE A 801 -33.08 -19.92 -24.59
C PHE A 801 -33.42 -18.69 -23.73
N SER A 802 -34.52 -18.02 -24.07
CA SER A 802 -35.03 -16.88 -23.29
C SER A 802 -36.38 -17.24 -22.66
N ASN A 803 -37.44 -17.25 -23.47
CA ASN A 803 -38.81 -17.40 -22.95
C ASN A 803 -39.47 -18.74 -23.31
N GLU A 804 -38.87 -19.53 -24.21
CA GLU A 804 -39.44 -20.80 -24.64
C GLU A 804 -38.33 -21.77 -25.08
N VAL A 805 -38.60 -23.05 -24.90
CA VAL A 805 -37.80 -24.17 -25.40
C VAL A 805 -38.70 -25.12 -26.18
N GLN A 806 -38.26 -25.56 -27.37
CA GLN A 806 -38.93 -26.57 -28.18
C GLN A 806 -38.41 -27.97 -27.82
N ILE A 807 -39.30 -28.96 -27.76
CA ILE A 807 -38.97 -30.36 -27.46
C ILE A 807 -39.13 -31.18 -28.76
N GLN A 808 -38.02 -31.64 -29.30
CA GLN A 808 -37.99 -32.51 -30.48
C GLN A 808 -38.46 -33.92 -30.11
N ASN A 809 -39.21 -34.58 -30.99
CA ASN A 809 -39.75 -35.93 -30.76
C ASN A 809 -40.56 -36.09 -29.46
N TYR A 810 -41.20 -35.01 -28.99
CA TYR A 810 -41.95 -34.95 -27.72
C TYR A 810 -43.01 -36.05 -27.52
N GLN A 811 -43.53 -36.64 -28.60
CA GLN A 811 -44.51 -37.73 -28.55
C GLN A 811 -43.98 -38.99 -27.85
N GLN A 812 -42.65 -39.16 -27.79
CA GLN A 812 -42.00 -40.26 -27.08
C GLN A 812 -41.80 -39.96 -25.57
N LEU A 813 -42.08 -38.72 -25.12
CA LEU A 813 -41.83 -38.30 -23.75
C LEU A 813 -42.97 -38.64 -22.82
N LYS A 814 -42.65 -39.33 -21.72
CA LYS A 814 -43.58 -39.60 -20.61
C LYS A 814 -43.57 -38.47 -19.59
N SER A 815 -42.40 -37.93 -19.28
CA SER A 815 -42.27 -36.80 -18.35
C SER A 815 -40.99 -36.00 -18.58
N LEU A 816 -41.05 -34.71 -18.24
CA LEU A 816 -39.93 -33.79 -18.23
C LEU A 816 -39.79 -33.16 -16.84
N GLU A 817 -38.62 -33.28 -16.23
CA GLU A 817 -38.25 -32.59 -14.98
C GLU A 817 -37.17 -31.56 -15.28
N ILE A 818 -37.19 -30.41 -14.61
CA ILE A 818 -36.25 -29.32 -14.84
C ILE A 818 -35.66 -28.90 -13.50
N TYR A 819 -34.34 -28.93 -13.42
CA TYR A 819 -33.57 -28.58 -12.23
C TYR A 819 -32.73 -27.33 -12.49
N ARG A 820 -32.46 -26.54 -11.46
CA ARG A 820 -31.38 -25.55 -11.48
C ARG A 820 -30.02 -26.24 -11.29
N ALA A 821 -28.95 -25.53 -11.64
CA ALA A 821 -27.57 -26.01 -11.50
C ALA A 821 -27.19 -26.44 -10.06
N ASP A 822 -27.87 -25.89 -9.04
CA ASP A 822 -27.73 -26.27 -7.63
C ASP A 822 -28.45 -27.59 -7.26
N GLY A 823 -29.10 -28.24 -8.23
CA GLY A 823 -29.83 -29.50 -8.05
C GLY A 823 -31.28 -29.34 -7.62
N LYS A 824 -31.79 -28.10 -7.45
CA LYS A 824 -33.18 -27.87 -7.03
C LYS A 824 -34.16 -28.09 -8.18
N LEU A 825 -35.19 -28.93 -7.97
CA LEU A 825 -36.28 -29.13 -8.94
C LEU A 825 -37.14 -27.87 -9.05
N ILE A 826 -37.32 -27.40 -10.28
CA ILE A 826 -38.06 -26.18 -10.63
C ILE A 826 -39.43 -26.51 -11.21
N ARG A 827 -39.50 -27.50 -12.10
CA ARG A 827 -40.76 -27.88 -12.75
C ARG A 827 -40.74 -29.35 -13.13
N SER A 828 -41.87 -30.03 -12.95
CA SER A 828 -42.10 -31.39 -13.44
C SER A 828 -43.38 -31.40 -14.27
N VAL A 829 -43.30 -31.89 -15.50
CA VAL A 829 -44.37 -31.88 -16.49
C VAL A 829 -44.63 -33.31 -16.95
N PRO A 830 -45.77 -33.91 -16.56
CA PRO A 830 -46.19 -35.19 -17.13
C PRO A 830 -46.73 -34.98 -18.56
N GLN A 831 -46.28 -35.81 -19.50
CA GLN A 831 -46.65 -35.77 -20.92
C GLN A 831 -46.54 -34.37 -21.58
N PRO A 832 -45.32 -33.80 -21.66
CA PRO A 832 -45.13 -32.46 -22.22
C PRO A 832 -45.42 -32.41 -23.73
N GLY A 833 -45.88 -31.24 -24.19
CA GLY A 833 -46.08 -30.95 -25.62
C GLY A 833 -44.79 -30.60 -26.36
N SER A 834 -44.92 -30.14 -27.61
CA SER A 834 -43.77 -29.79 -28.47
C SER A 834 -42.99 -28.55 -28.02
N SER A 835 -43.52 -27.76 -27.08
CA SER A 835 -42.84 -26.60 -26.53
C SER A 835 -43.13 -26.40 -25.04
N LEU A 836 -42.23 -25.68 -24.39
CA LEU A 836 -42.31 -25.32 -22.98
C LEU A 836 -41.94 -23.86 -22.78
N SER A 837 -42.86 -23.09 -22.19
CA SER A 837 -42.58 -21.72 -21.77
C SER A 837 -41.69 -21.69 -20.54
N THR A 838 -40.62 -20.91 -20.61
CA THR A 838 -39.61 -20.75 -19.56
C THR A 838 -39.52 -19.30 -19.09
N GLY A 839 -40.45 -18.43 -19.46
CA GLY A 839 -40.41 -16.98 -19.16
C GLY A 839 -40.26 -16.65 -17.68
N ASP A 840 -40.79 -17.49 -16.80
CA ASP A 840 -40.75 -17.36 -15.34
C ASP A 840 -39.44 -17.85 -14.69
N PHE A 841 -38.53 -18.48 -15.44
CA PHE A 841 -37.25 -18.94 -14.93
C PHE A 841 -36.27 -17.75 -14.76
N ALA A 842 -35.38 -17.80 -13.78
CA ALA A 842 -34.30 -16.81 -13.66
C ALA A 842 -33.20 -17.07 -14.71
N THR A 843 -32.39 -16.06 -15.03
CA THR A 843 -31.17 -16.24 -15.85
C THR A 843 -30.23 -17.23 -15.16
N GLY A 844 -29.66 -18.17 -15.91
CA GLY A 844 -28.77 -19.20 -15.36
C GLY A 844 -28.89 -20.57 -16.04
N MET A 845 -28.17 -21.55 -15.52
CA MET A 845 -28.11 -22.91 -16.07
C MET A 845 -29.17 -23.84 -15.46
N TYR A 846 -29.78 -24.64 -16.33
CA TYR A 846 -30.84 -25.59 -16.03
C TYR A 846 -30.52 -26.97 -16.61
N ILE A 847 -30.98 -28.02 -15.92
CA ILE A 847 -30.90 -29.42 -16.36
C ILE A 847 -32.31 -29.94 -16.62
N PHE A 848 -32.59 -30.32 -17.86
CA PHE A 848 -33.83 -30.94 -18.32
C PHE A 848 -33.65 -32.44 -18.34
N ARG A 849 -34.35 -33.14 -17.46
CA ARG A 849 -34.39 -34.59 -17.41
C ARG A 849 -35.62 -35.09 -18.18
N LEU A 850 -35.37 -35.68 -19.33
CA LEU A 850 -36.33 -36.17 -20.31
C LEU A 850 -36.52 -37.67 -20.12
N THR A 851 -37.73 -38.12 -19.77
CA THR A 851 -38.02 -39.55 -19.51
C THR A 851 -38.93 -40.14 -20.57
N THR A 852 -38.51 -41.24 -21.18
CA THR A 852 -39.22 -41.99 -22.23
C THR A 852 -39.49 -43.44 -21.78
N GLU A 853 -40.12 -44.26 -22.63
CA GLU A 853 -40.29 -45.70 -22.34
C GLU A 853 -38.97 -46.48 -22.28
N LYS A 854 -37.94 -45.98 -22.97
CA LYS A 854 -36.62 -46.62 -23.07
C LYS A 854 -35.65 -46.21 -21.96
N GLY A 855 -35.97 -45.16 -21.19
CA GLY A 855 -35.13 -44.62 -20.12
C GLY A 855 -35.19 -43.10 -19.99
N SER A 856 -34.42 -42.55 -19.04
CA SER A 856 -34.27 -41.10 -18.84
C SER A 856 -32.92 -40.60 -19.34
N GLN A 857 -32.90 -39.42 -19.95
CA GLN A 857 -31.69 -38.70 -20.33
C GLN A 857 -31.71 -37.27 -19.77
N THR A 858 -30.55 -36.67 -19.60
CA THR A 858 -30.42 -35.31 -19.07
C THR A 858 -29.76 -34.40 -20.07
N VAL A 859 -30.30 -33.20 -20.17
CA VAL A 859 -29.96 -32.23 -21.19
C VAL A 859 -29.79 -30.86 -20.54
N GLN A 860 -28.67 -30.19 -20.79
CA GLN A 860 -28.40 -28.88 -20.20
C GLN A 860 -28.92 -27.76 -21.09
N GLY A 861 -29.44 -26.70 -20.47
CA GLY A 861 -29.79 -25.47 -21.18
C GLY A 861 -29.55 -24.23 -20.33
N ILE A 862 -29.26 -23.11 -20.98
CA ILE A 862 -28.92 -21.83 -20.35
C ILE A 862 -30.01 -20.83 -20.68
N LYS A 863 -30.65 -20.28 -19.64
CA LYS A 863 -31.55 -19.15 -19.80
C LYS A 863 -30.75 -17.85 -19.81
N LYS A 864 -30.95 -17.04 -20.85
CA LYS A 864 -30.49 -15.64 -20.95
C LYS A 864 -31.38 -14.71 -20.15
#